data_AF-A1EH92-F1
#
_entry.id   AF-A1EH92-F1
#
_cell.length_a   1.000
_cell.length_b   1.000
_cell.length_c   1.000
_cell.angle_alpha   90.00
_cell.angle_beta   90.00
_cell.angle_gamma   90.00
#
_symmetry.space_group_name_H-M   'P 1'
#
loop_
_entity.id
_entity.type
_entity.pdbx_description
1 polymer ?
#
loop_
_entity_poly.entity_id
_entity_poly.type
_entity_poly.pdbx_seq_one_letter_code
_entity_poly.pdbx_strand_id
1 'polypeptide(L)'
;VEDMRKYGFGSYLNGGGSYPNQDKHATPADWIALADAMNQASMDDSLDGISIPTMWGTDAVHGHNNVIGATLFPHNIGLGAAHHPELIQQIAAITAKEVMVTGIDWVFAPTVAVVRDDRWGRTYEGYSEDPVIVKSYSHAIVEGLQGGNDKDFLSDQHVIATVKHFLGDGGTEGGDDQGDNIASEQALFDIHAQGYVGGLTAGAQTVMASFNSWHGAKNHGNPYLLTDVLKARMGFDGFVVGDWNGHGQVEGCSNESCPQAVNAGLDVFMVPTAAWKPLYENTIAQVKSGLISKARIDDAVSRILRVKIRAGLFEKPSPAKRPLSGKTELIGQASHRDVARQAVRESLVLLKNNQHLLPLSPKAKVLVAGDAADNIGKQSGGWSITWQGTDNQNADFPGATSIYAGIAKAVSASGGSAVLSVDGQFDTANKPDVAIVVFGEEPYAEGNGDIDNLEYQRGNKRDLALLQKLKAAGVPVVSVFISGRPLWVNPELNASDAFVAAWLPGTEGAGISEVLFTQANGDVQYDFTGKLSFSWPSTPQQTQVNVHDSDYSPLLPYGYGLSYADKANSTAPALLSNSLSEDNFSEQVQLSQKPLFERAVKAPWKMLIGSVEGDKVSMEPIASSVQSNDVVTIKTFDKQVQEDARHVSFNGKALGFVSLQGNFPEDLRAYLASKSVLSIQLKVG
;
A
#
# COMPACT_ATOMS: atom_id res chain seq x y z
N VAL A 1 -25.15 -13.42 -1.93
CA VAL A 1 -25.70 -14.62 -1.25
C VAL A 1 -26.43 -15.54 -2.23
N GLU A 2 -27.43 -15.07 -2.98
CA GLU A 2 -28.13 -15.94 -3.96
C GLU A 2 -27.20 -16.53 -5.01
N ASP A 3 -26.28 -15.72 -5.56
CA ASP A 3 -25.25 -16.25 -6.47
C ASP A 3 -24.31 -17.25 -5.78
N MET A 4 -23.96 -17.03 -4.50
CA MET A 4 -23.17 -18.02 -3.75
C MET A 4 -23.90 -19.37 -3.66
N ARG A 5 -25.21 -19.37 -3.37
CA ARG A 5 -26.02 -20.60 -3.32
C ARG A 5 -26.11 -21.28 -4.68
N LYS A 6 -26.18 -20.49 -5.76
CA LYS A 6 -26.35 -21.02 -7.11
C LYS A 6 -25.07 -21.60 -7.70
N TYR A 7 -23.91 -20.99 -7.41
CA TYR A 7 -22.65 -21.33 -8.07
C TYR A 7 -21.59 -21.91 -7.12
N GLY A 8 -21.78 -21.86 -5.80
CA GLY A 8 -20.88 -22.47 -4.83
C GLY A 8 -19.46 -21.90 -4.86
N PHE A 9 -19.28 -20.57 -4.94
CA PHE A 9 -17.93 -19.99 -5.09
C PHE A 9 -17.00 -20.43 -3.96
N GLY A 10 -15.80 -20.84 -4.34
CA GLY A 10 -14.77 -21.27 -3.38
C GLY A 10 -14.34 -20.16 -2.42
N SER A 11 -14.45 -18.89 -2.79
CA SER A 11 -14.13 -17.75 -1.95
C SER A 11 -14.85 -16.48 -2.41
N TYR A 12 -14.83 -15.47 -1.55
CA TYR A 12 -15.25 -14.10 -1.86
C TYR A 12 -14.38 -13.10 -1.08
N LEU A 13 -14.46 -11.81 -1.41
CA LEU A 13 -13.51 -10.79 -0.95
C LEU A 13 -14.23 -9.51 -0.51
N ASN A 14 -13.66 -8.83 0.49
CA ASN A 14 -13.77 -7.37 0.64
C ASN A 14 -12.41 -6.71 0.31
N GLY A 15 -12.36 -5.94 -0.78
CA GLY A 15 -11.18 -5.11 -1.06
C GLY A 15 -11.07 -3.93 -0.09
N GLY A 16 -9.98 -3.17 -0.18
CA GLY A 16 -9.85 -1.92 0.60
C GLY A 16 -11.03 -0.99 0.39
N GLY A 17 -11.63 -0.53 1.49
CA GLY A 17 -12.82 0.32 1.45
C GLY A 17 -14.09 -0.35 0.93
N SER A 18 -14.15 -1.69 0.88
CA SER A 18 -15.37 -2.46 0.61
C SER A 18 -15.97 -2.99 1.91
N TYR A 19 -17.26 -2.76 2.12
CA TYR A 19 -17.94 -3.09 3.38
C TYR A 19 -19.23 -3.87 3.12
N PRO A 20 -19.72 -4.65 4.12
CA PRO A 20 -21.08 -5.17 4.11
C PRO A 20 -22.08 -4.04 3.81
N ASN A 21 -23.01 -4.31 2.90
CA ASN A 21 -24.05 -3.37 2.48
C ASN A 21 -23.55 -2.02 1.94
N GLN A 22 -22.28 -1.93 1.53
CA GLN A 22 -21.62 -0.67 1.11
C GLN A 22 -21.63 0.40 2.21
N ASP A 23 -21.75 -0.01 3.47
CA ASP A 23 -21.76 0.90 4.61
C ASP A 23 -20.38 0.94 5.28
N LYS A 24 -19.68 2.07 5.18
CA LYS A 24 -18.39 2.26 5.85
C LYS A 24 -18.46 2.13 7.38
N HIS A 25 -19.66 2.26 7.96
CA HIS A 25 -19.91 2.10 9.39
C HIS A 25 -20.41 0.69 9.77
N ALA A 26 -20.34 -0.28 8.85
CA ALA A 26 -20.71 -1.67 9.10
C ALA A 26 -20.06 -2.20 10.38
N THR A 27 -20.90 -2.62 11.33
CA THR A 27 -20.47 -3.12 12.63
C THR A 27 -19.92 -4.55 12.51
N PRO A 28 -19.09 -5.04 13.44
CA PRO A 28 -18.66 -6.45 13.43
C PRO A 28 -19.82 -7.45 13.30
N ALA A 29 -21.02 -7.12 13.80
CA ALA A 29 -22.21 -7.95 13.63
C ALA A 29 -22.68 -8.03 12.17
N ASP A 30 -22.60 -6.93 11.41
CA ASP A 30 -22.94 -6.91 9.98
C ASP A 30 -21.95 -7.74 9.16
N TRP A 31 -20.66 -7.68 9.50
CA TRP A 31 -19.65 -8.56 8.92
C TRP A 31 -19.96 -10.03 9.19
N ILE A 32 -20.19 -10.40 10.44
CA ILE A 32 -20.51 -11.78 10.83
C ILE A 32 -21.80 -12.27 10.14
N ALA A 33 -22.82 -11.42 10.06
CA ALA A 33 -24.08 -11.77 9.40
C ALA A 33 -23.86 -12.10 7.91
N LEU A 34 -23.05 -11.30 7.21
CA LEU A 34 -22.68 -11.59 5.83
C LEU A 34 -21.83 -12.86 5.71
N ALA A 35 -20.86 -13.05 6.61
CA ALA A 35 -20.02 -14.25 6.65
C ALA A 35 -20.86 -15.51 6.83
N ASP A 36 -21.77 -15.50 7.80
CA ASP A 36 -22.63 -16.64 8.13
C ASP A 36 -23.60 -16.94 6.97
N ALA A 37 -24.19 -15.90 6.35
CA ALA A 37 -25.06 -16.07 5.20
C ALA A 37 -24.33 -16.64 3.96
N MET A 38 -23.10 -16.20 3.69
CA MET A 38 -22.29 -16.74 2.60
C MET A 38 -21.84 -18.18 2.89
N ASN A 39 -21.45 -18.49 4.13
CA ASN A 39 -21.11 -19.84 4.55
C ASN A 39 -22.31 -20.80 4.39
N GLN A 40 -23.48 -20.43 4.92
CA GLN A 40 -24.70 -21.24 4.76
C GLN A 40 -25.06 -21.44 3.29
N ALA A 41 -24.97 -20.39 2.47
CA ALA A 41 -25.21 -20.49 1.04
C ALA A 41 -24.23 -21.42 0.33
N SER A 42 -22.95 -21.45 0.74
CA SER A 42 -21.94 -22.37 0.16
C SER A 42 -22.09 -23.83 0.60
N MET A 43 -22.81 -24.09 1.69
CA MET A 43 -23.07 -25.44 2.20
C MET A 43 -24.39 -26.02 1.68
N ASP A 44 -25.27 -25.17 1.14
CA ASP A 44 -26.55 -25.52 0.56
C ASP A 44 -26.37 -26.14 -0.83
N ASP A 45 -26.37 -27.47 -0.89
CA ASP A 45 -26.16 -28.26 -2.09
C ASP A 45 -27.40 -28.38 -3.00
N SER A 46 -28.49 -27.65 -2.68
CA SER A 46 -29.77 -27.79 -3.40
C SER A 46 -29.73 -27.32 -4.86
N LEU A 47 -28.77 -26.47 -5.23
CA LEU A 47 -28.64 -25.92 -6.60
C LEU A 47 -27.39 -26.38 -7.33
N ASP A 48 -26.22 -26.35 -6.67
CA ASP A 48 -24.93 -26.70 -7.27
C ASP A 48 -24.54 -28.17 -7.05
N GLY A 49 -25.21 -28.87 -6.12
CA GLY A 49 -25.05 -30.29 -5.86
C GLY A 49 -23.86 -30.67 -4.98
N ILE A 50 -23.22 -29.71 -4.30
CA ILE A 50 -22.05 -30.00 -3.44
C ILE A 50 -21.95 -29.07 -2.22
N SER A 51 -21.61 -29.62 -1.05
CA SER A 51 -21.38 -28.84 0.17
C SER A 51 -19.89 -28.60 0.41
N ILE A 52 -19.35 -27.49 -0.11
CA ILE A 52 -17.96 -27.05 0.16
C ILE A 52 -18.00 -25.66 0.81
N PRO A 53 -17.46 -25.48 2.02
CA PRO A 53 -17.48 -24.19 2.70
C PRO A 53 -16.68 -23.17 1.89
N THR A 54 -17.26 -22.00 1.65
CA THR A 54 -16.55 -20.84 1.12
C THR A 54 -15.62 -20.25 2.18
N MET A 55 -14.72 -19.36 1.77
CA MET A 55 -13.85 -18.58 2.67
C MET A 55 -13.84 -17.11 2.26
N TRP A 56 -13.77 -16.23 3.26
CA TRP A 56 -13.72 -14.79 3.04
C TRP A 56 -12.27 -14.29 3.12
N GLY A 57 -11.79 -13.72 2.02
CA GLY A 57 -10.51 -12.99 1.94
C GLY A 57 -10.66 -11.51 2.28
N THR A 58 -9.63 -10.91 2.89
CA THR A 58 -9.54 -9.47 3.14
C THR A 58 -8.11 -8.94 3.04
N ASP A 59 -7.95 -7.69 2.62
CA ASP A 59 -6.70 -6.94 2.80
C ASP A 59 -6.60 -6.42 4.24
N ALA A 60 -5.65 -6.98 5.00
CA ALA A 60 -5.28 -6.55 6.36
C ALA A 60 -3.81 -6.11 6.39
N VAL A 61 -3.50 -5.02 5.69
CA VAL A 61 -2.12 -4.62 5.35
C VAL A 61 -1.36 -3.95 6.50
N HIS A 62 -2.06 -3.44 7.51
CA HIS A 62 -1.46 -2.87 8.72
C HIS A 62 -2.38 -2.98 9.96
N GLY A 63 -3.04 -4.13 10.11
CA GLY A 63 -4.13 -4.36 11.06
C GLY A 63 -5.42 -4.72 10.33
N HIS A 64 -6.54 -4.86 11.04
CA HIS A 64 -7.85 -5.09 10.39
C HIS A 64 -8.42 -3.79 9.80
N ASN A 65 -7.70 -3.25 8.82
CA ASN A 65 -7.75 -1.84 8.46
C ASN A 65 -9.06 -1.38 7.80
N ASN A 66 -9.93 -2.29 7.37
CA ASN A 66 -11.25 -1.94 6.83
C ASN A 66 -12.34 -1.74 7.91
N VAL A 67 -12.05 -2.04 9.18
CA VAL A 67 -13.03 -2.01 10.26
C VAL A 67 -12.80 -0.82 11.19
N ILE A 68 -13.81 0.03 11.33
CA ILE A 68 -13.79 1.17 12.25
C ILE A 68 -13.55 0.68 13.68
N GLY A 69 -12.54 1.27 14.32
CA GLY A 69 -12.13 0.96 15.69
C GLY A 69 -11.04 -0.10 15.83
N ALA A 70 -10.67 -0.79 14.75
CA ALA A 70 -9.51 -1.69 14.75
C ALA A 70 -8.21 -0.95 15.11
N THR A 71 -7.23 -1.70 15.61
CA THR A 71 -5.87 -1.18 15.78
C THR A 71 -5.21 -1.06 14.41
N LEU A 72 -4.71 0.14 14.08
CA LEU A 72 -3.87 0.34 12.89
C LEU A 72 -2.42 0.50 13.33
N PHE A 73 -1.59 -0.43 12.89
CA PHE A 73 -0.16 -0.40 13.10
C PHE A 73 0.51 0.58 12.13
N PRO A 74 1.78 0.97 12.38
CA PRO A 74 2.57 1.65 11.37
C PRO A 74 2.59 0.86 10.06
N HIS A 75 2.57 1.56 8.92
CA HIS A 75 2.80 0.90 7.63
C HIS A 75 4.20 0.29 7.55
N ASN A 76 4.36 -0.64 6.61
CA ASN A 76 5.50 -1.55 6.51
C ASN A 76 6.85 -0.83 6.47
N ILE A 77 6.96 0.32 5.80
CA ILE A 77 8.21 1.12 5.80
C ILE A 77 8.68 1.48 7.21
N GLY A 78 7.77 1.91 8.09
CA GLY A 78 8.09 2.22 9.48
C GLY A 78 8.40 0.96 10.29
N LEU A 79 7.69 -0.13 10.04
CA LEU A 79 7.98 -1.42 10.66
C LEU A 79 9.35 -1.96 10.26
N GLY A 80 9.77 -1.75 9.01
CA GLY A 80 11.11 -2.07 8.55
C GLY A 80 12.16 -1.25 9.29
N ALA A 81 11.89 0.04 9.50
CA ALA A 81 12.77 0.91 10.26
C ALA A 81 12.94 0.49 11.74
N ALA A 82 11.99 -0.27 12.30
CA ALA A 82 12.11 -0.82 13.65
C ALA A 82 13.11 -2.00 13.76
N HIS A 83 13.38 -2.71 12.65
CA HIS A 83 14.28 -3.89 12.60
C HIS A 83 14.05 -4.92 13.73
N HIS A 84 12.79 -5.28 14.03
CA HIS A 84 12.41 -6.10 15.18
C HIS A 84 11.42 -7.23 14.80
N PRO A 85 11.90 -8.37 14.27
CA PRO A 85 11.05 -9.47 13.79
C PRO A 85 10.05 -10.02 14.83
N GLU A 86 10.43 -10.08 16.11
CA GLU A 86 9.55 -10.57 17.18
C GLU A 86 8.36 -9.64 17.42
N LEU A 87 8.54 -8.33 17.27
CA LEU A 87 7.45 -7.35 17.30
C LEU A 87 6.52 -7.56 16.10
N ILE A 88 7.07 -7.81 14.92
CA ILE A 88 6.29 -8.09 13.70
C ILE A 88 5.40 -9.34 13.85
N GLN A 89 5.94 -10.41 14.44
CA GLN A 89 5.15 -11.61 14.73
C GLN A 89 3.99 -11.32 15.70
N GLN A 90 4.20 -10.47 16.71
CA GLN A 90 3.15 -10.03 17.62
C GLN A 90 2.07 -9.20 16.93
N ILE A 91 2.48 -8.26 16.06
CA ILE A 91 1.57 -7.47 15.22
C ILE A 91 0.70 -8.40 14.37
N ALA A 92 1.31 -9.37 13.69
CA ALA A 92 0.60 -10.34 12.86
C ALA A 92 -0.41 -11.19 13.68
N ALA A 93 -0.03 -11.66 14.86
CA ALA A 93 -0.93 -12.40 15.75
C ALA A 93 -2.11 -11.55 16.27
N ILE A 94 -1.89 -10.26 16.50
CA ILE A 94 -2.96 -9.32 16.84
C ILE A 94 -3.89 -9.12 15.65
N THR A 95 -3.34 -8.89 14.46
CA THR A 95 -4.13 -8.75 13.23
C THR A 95 -5.01 -9.97 13.00
N ALA A 96 -4.47 -11.19 13.15
CA ALA A 96 -5.26 -12.41 13.06
C ALA A 96 -6.45 -12.41 14.03
N LYS A 97 -6.21 -12.07 15.31
CA LYS A 97 -7.25 -11.98 16.35
C LYS A 97 -8.35 -10.99 16.00
N GLU A 98 -8.00 -9.77 15.58
CA GLU A 98 -9.00 -8.76 15.23
C GLU A 98 -9.80 -9.16 13.98
N VAL A 99 -9.16 -9.74 12.97
CA VAL A 99 -9.83 -10.23 11.74
C VAL A 99 -10.87 -11.31 12.07
N MET A 100 -10.54 -12.26 12.94
CA MET A 100 -11.50 -13.32 13.30
C MET A 100 -12.71 -12.81 14.08
N VAL A 101 -12.64 -11.65 14.75
CA VAL A 101 -13.83 -11.05 15.39
C VAL A 101 -14.93 -10.78 14.37
N THR A 102 -14.57 -10.52 13.11
CA THR A 102 -15.53 -10.28 12.01
C THR A 102 -15.91 -11.52 11.22
N GLY A 103 -15.43 -12.71 11.61
CA GLY A 103 -15.75 -13.98 10.94
C GLY A 103 -15.01 -14.20 9.61
N ILE A 104 -13.90 -13.50 9.39
CA ILE A 104 -13.05 -13.63 8.19
C ILE A 104 -11.95 -14.68 8.45
N ASP A 105 -11.63 -15.47 7.42
CA ASP A 105 -10.71 -16.63 7.52
C ASP A 105 -9.35 -16.40 6.85
N TRP A 106 -9.28 -15.48 5.88
CA TRP A 106 -8.17 -15.37 4.94
C TRP A 106 -7.69 -13.92 4.80
N VAL A 107 -6.41 -13.69 5.01
CA VAL A 107 -5.77 -12.37 5.05
C VAL A 107 -4.71 -12.23 3.97
N PHE A 108 -4.71 -11.09 3.28
CA PHE A 108 -3.73 -10.74 2.25
C PHE A 108 -2.52 -9.99 2.82
N ALA A 109 -1.74 -10.69 3.65
CA ALA A 109 -0.48 -10.22 4.20
C ALA A 109 0.46 -11.43 4.44
N PRO A 110 1.79 -11.25 4.38
CA PRO A 110 2.52 -9.98 4.23
C PRO A 110 2.66 -9.48 2.78
N THR A 111 2.79 -8.15 2.61
CA THR A 111 3.39 -7.55 1.40
C THR A 111 4.91 -7.66 1.51
N VAL A 112 5.56 -8.29 0.53
CA VAL A 112 7.01 -8.57 0.54
C VAL A 112 7.73 -7.95 -0.66
N ALA A 113 7.21 -6.83 -1.15
CA ALA A 113 7.89 -6.04 -2.16
C ALA A 113 9.22 -5.52 -1.60
N VAL A 114 10.30 -5.74 -2.36
CA VAL A 114 11.59 -5.08 -2.14
C VAL A 114 11.65 -3.92 -3.12
N VAL A 115 11.43 -2.71 -2.60
CA VAL A 115 11.23 -1.50 -3.39
C VAL A 115 12.58 -0.88 -3.75
N ARG A 116 12.78 -0.55 -5.03
CA ARG A 116 14.07 -0.08 -5.58
C ARG A 116 14.01 1.32 -6.18
N ASP A 117 12.81 1.87 -6.31
CA ASP A 117 12.53 3.22 -6.79
C ASP A 117 11.41 3.84 -5.95
N ASP A 118 11.75 4.85 -5.16
CA ASP A 118 10.82 5.46 -4.19
C ASP A 118 9.70 6.26 -4.87
N ARG A 119 9.70 6.42 -6.20
CA ARG A 119 8.58 7.04 -6.91
C ARG A 119 7.30 6.21 -6.87
N TRP A 120 7.40 4.92 -6.59
CA TRP A 120 6.26 4.03 -6.57
C TRP A 120 5.29 4.36 -5.43
N GLY A 121 4.02 4.52 -5.77
CA GLY A 121 2.92 4.84 -4.85
C GLY A 121 2.61 3.77 -3.80
N ARG A 122 3.27 2.60 -3.87
CA ARG A 122 3.18 1.53 -2.86
C ARG A 122 4.47 1.35 -2.07
N THR A 123 5.41 2.30 -2.13
CA THR A 123 6.68 2.24 -1.38
C THR A 123 6.46 1.95 0.11
N TYR A 124 5.43 2.54 0.74
CA TYR A 124 5.12 2.34 2.16
C TYR A 124 4.67 0.92 2.51
N GLU A 125 4.22 0.13 1.53
CA GLU A 125 3.85 -1.27 1.70
C GLU A 125 5.08 -2.19 1.65
N GLY A 126 6.24 -1.70 1.20
CA GLY A 126 7.52 -2.38 1.31
C GLY A 126 8.16 -2.15 2.68
N TYR A 127 8.70 -3.21 3.31
CA TYR A 127 9.44 -3.04 4.57
C TYR A 127 10.78 -2.36 4.36
N SER A 128 11.43 -2.61 3.23
CA SER A 128 12.80 -2.14 2.99
C SER A 128 13.17 -2.21 1.52
N GLU A 129 14.16 -1.41 1.14
CA GLU A 129 14.93 -1.63 -0.09
C GLU A 129 15.85 -2.86 -0.01
N ASP A 130 16.18 -3.35 1.19
CA ASP A 130 17.06 -4.50 1.43
C ASP A 130 16.26 -5.81 1.58
N PRO A 131 16.52 -6.84 0.75
CA PRO A 131 15.84 -8.12 0.83
C PRO A 131 16.02 -8.86 2.17
N VAL A 132 17.05 -8.55 2.97
CA VAL A 132 17.32 -9.24 4.24
C VAL A 132 16.20 -9.00 5.26
N ILE A 133 15.75 -7.75 5.42
CA ILE A 133 14.62 -7.42 6.32
C ILE A 133 13.36 -8.11 5.83
N VAL A 134 13.07 -7.98 4.53
CA VAL A 134 11.84 -8.49 3.92
C VAL A 134 11.71 -10.00 4.09
N LYS A 135 12.81 -10.74 3.95
CA LYS A 135 12.85 -12.18 4.22
C LYS A 135 12.53 -12.52 5.67
N SER A 136 13.19 -11.87 6.63
CA SER A 136 13.00 -12.13 8.06
C SER A 136 11.58 -11.80 8.49
N TYR A 137 11.02 -10.70 8.01
CA TYR A 137 9.68 -10.25 8.37
C TYR A 137 8.60 -11.10 7.72
N SER A 138 8.79 -11.53 6.47
CA SER A 138 7.84 -12.44 5.83
C SER A 138 7.65 -13.73 6.63
N HIS A 139 8.75 -14.32 7.12
CA HIS A 139 8.70 -15.48 8.01
C HIS A 139 7.89 -15.18 9.28
N ALA A 140 8.25 -14.11 10.00
CA ALA A 140 7.61 -13.71 11.25
C ALA A 140 6.10 -13.43 11.11
N ILE A 141 5.68 -12.79 10.02
CA ILE A 141 4.27 -12.47 9.76
C ILE A 141 3.47 -13.72 9.45
N VAL A 142 4.01 -14.62 8.63
CA VAL A 142 3.33 -15.88 8.31
C VAL A 142 3.14 -16.72 9.57
N GLU A 143 4.14 -16.81 10.45
CA GLU A 143 3.98 -17.49 11.74
C GLU A 143 2.98 -16.78 12.67
N GLY A 144 2.96 -15.45 12.72
CA GLY A 144 2.01 -14.71 13.54
C GLY A 144 0.56 -14.86 13.06
N LEU A 145 0.34 -14.82 11.75
CA LEU A 145 -0.99 -14.99 11.15
C LEU A 145 -1.49 -16.43 11.26
N GLN A 146 -0.64 -17.41 10.92
CA GLN A 146 -1.05 -18.81 10.76
C GLN A 146 -0.76 -19.70 11.98
N GLY A 147 0.10 -19.28 12.91
CA GLY A 147 0.62 -20.12 13.99
C GLY A 147 1.86 -20.91 13.55
N GLY A 148 2.95 -20.85 14.33
CA GLY A 148 4.26 -21.38 13.96
C GLY A 148 4.57 -22.83 14.37
N ASN A 149 3.66 -23.52 15.06
CA ASN A 149 3.86 -24.91 15.48
C ASN A 149 2.63 -25.78 15.15
N ASP A 150 2.81 -27.10 15.03
CA ASP A 150 1.76 -28.03 14.59
C ASP A 150 0.47 -27.98 15.42
N LYS A 151 0.53 -27.56 16.69
CA LYS A 151 -0.64 -27.49 17.57
C LYS A 151 -1.45 -26.21 17.37
N ASP A 152 -0.80 -25.16 16.88
CA ASP A 152 -1.37 -23.82 16.71
C ASP A 152 -1.63 -23.47 15.25
N PHE A 153 -1.03 -24.23 14.32
CA PHE A 153 -1.17 -24.03 12.88
C PHE A 153 -2.65 -24.02 12.45
N LEU A 154 -3.11 -22.86 12.00
CA LEU A 154 -4.47 -22.53 11.58
C LEU A 154 -5.54 -22.91 12.60
N SER A 155 -5.22 -22.78 13.89
CA SER A 155 -6.15 -22.97 15.01
C SER A 155 -7.30 -21.92 14.98
N ASP A 156 -8.22 -21.99 15.95
CA ASP A 156 -9.29 -20.99 16.11
C ASP A 156 -8.79 -19.59 16.52
N GLN A 157 -7.46 -19.41 16.63
CA GLN A 157 -6.80 -18.13 16.89
C GLN A 157 -5.97 -17.61 15.70
N HIS A 158 -6.03 -18.27 14.55
CA HIS A 158 -5.20 -17.97 13.38
C HIS A 158 -6.00 -17.91 12.08
N VAL A 159 -5.41 -17.24 11.09
CA VAL A 159 -6.00 -16.98 9.77
C VAL A 159 -5.04 -17.47 8.67
N ILE A 160 -5.59 -17.71 7.48
CA ILE A 160 -4.81 -18.09 6.30
C ILE A 160 -4.04 -16.86 5.81
N ALA A 161 -2.73 -16.97 5.55
CA ALA A 161 -1.90 -15.86 5.08
C ALA A 161 -1.58 -15.94 3.58
N THR A 162 -1.61 -14.80 2.89
CA THR A 162 -1.13 -14.63 1.50
C THR A 162 0.13 -13.80 1.44
N VAL A 163 1.23 -14.38 0.95
CA VAL A 163 2.45 -13.61 0.62
C VAL A 163 2.25 -12.92 -0.74
N LYS A 164 2.45 -11.59 -0.80
CA LYS A 164 2.14 -10.78 -2.00
C LYS A 164 3.23 -9.74 -2.35
N HIS A 165 3.46 -9.36 -3.62
CA HIS A 165 2.91 -9.93 -4.88
C HIS A 165 4.03 -10.56 -5.73
N PHE A 166 3.74 -11.67 -6.42
CA PHE A 166 4.75 -12.57 -7.01
C PHE A 166 4.89 -12.32 -8.52
N LEU A 167 6.05 -11.85 -9.03
CA LEU A 167 7.08 -11.16 -8.24
C LEU A 167 7.76 -10.01 -8.98
N GLY A 168 8.37 -9.12 -8.20
CA GLY A 168 9.16 -7.99 -8.72
C GLY A 168 8.37 -6.70 -8.87
N ASP A 169 7.24 -6.56 -8.17
CA ASP A 169 6.44 -5.32 -8.14
C ASP A 169 7.25 -4.10 -7.68
N GLY A 170 8.10 -4.24 -6.67
CA GLY A 170 8.96 -3.16 -6.18
C GLY A 170 10.15 -2.77 -7.09
N GLY A 171 10.31 -3.40 -8.26
CA GLY A 171 11.45 -3.17 -9.16
C GLY A 171 11.06 -2.69 -10.56
N THR A 172 9.90 -2.07 -10.71
CA THR A 172 9.45 -1.55 -12.00
C THR A 172 10.28 -0.36 -12.45
N GLU A 173 10.49 -0.23 -13.76
CA GLU A 173 11.13 0.94 -14.34
C GLU A 173 10.32 2.20 -14.01
N GLY A 174 10.99 3.26 -13.58
CA GLY A 174 10.33 4.51 -13.21
C GLY A 174 9.66 4.51 -11.84
N GLY A 175 9.59 3.37 -11.15
CA GLY A 175 8.69 3.18 -10.03
C GLY A 175 7.21 3.16 -10.46
N ASP A 176 6.93 2.88 -11.73
CA ASP A 176 5.56 2.90 -12.27
C ASP A 176 4.75 1.74 -11.69
N ASP A 177 3.59 2.02 -11.08
CA ASP A 177 2.69 1.00 -10.57
C ASP A 177 2.20 0.08 -11.70
N GLN A 178 2.28 -1.23 -11.47
CA GLN A 178 1.94 -2.25 -12.47
C GLN A 178 2.81 -2.21 -13.75
N GLY A 179 3.95 -1.51 -13.70
CA GLY A 179 4.91 -1.34 -14.79
C GLY A 179 5.70 -2.60 -15.16
N ASP A 180 6.82 -2.42 -15.86
CA ASP A 180 7.70 -3.51 -16.28
C ASP A 180 8.94 -3.57 -15.39
N ASN A 181 9.28 -4.78 -14.93
CA ASN A 181 10.52 -5.05 -14.22
C ASN A 181 11.50 -5.73 -15.20
N ILE A 182 12.68 -5.14 -15.37
CA ILE A 182 13.70 -5.60 -16.31
C ILE A 182 14.88 -6.31 -15.63
N ALA A 183 14.75 -6.69 -14.37
CA ALA A 183 15.77 -7.41 -13.62
C ALA A 183 16.09 -8.76 -14.29
N SER A 184 17.36 -9.14 -14.35
CA SER A 184 17.73 -10.51 -14.69
C SER A 184 17.08 -11.51 -13.71
N GLU A 185 16.89 -12.77 -14.11
CA GLU A 185 16.32 -13.79 -13.20
C GLU A 185 17.12 -13.92 -11.89
N GLN A 186 18.45 -13.79 -11.96
CA GLN A 186 19.30 -13.83 -10.76
C GLN A 186 19.01 -12.65 -9.83
N ALA A 187 18.87 -11.43 -10.36
CA ALA A 187 18.50 -10.26 -9.57
C ALA A 187 17.05 -10.37 -9.05
N LEU A 188 16.14 -10.92 -9.84
CA LEU A 188 14.77 -11.22 -9.42
C LEU A 188 14.75 -12.17 -8.22
N PHE A 189 15.65 -13.15 -8.18
CA PHE A 189 15.83 -14.02 -7.03
C PHE A 189 16.52 -13.34 -5.85
N ASP A 190 17.71 -12.77 -6.06
CA ASP A 190 18.56 -12.23 -4.99
C ASP A 190 17.90 -11.04 -4.27
N ILE A 191 17.08 -10.27 -4.99
CA ILE A 191 16.38 -9.08 -4.49
C ILE A 191 14.92 -9.43 -4.24
N HIS A 192 14.12 -9.60 -5.29
CA HIS A 192 12.66 -9.57 -5.16
C HIS A 192 12.02 -10.88 -4.64
N ALA A 193 12.72 -12.01 -4.67
CA ALA A 193 12.16 -13.29 -4.23
C ALA A 193 12.38 -13.60 -2.74
N GLN A 194 13.25 -12.85 -2.04
CA GLN A 194 13.69 -13.24 -0.70
C GLN A 194 12.57 -13.24 0.34
N GLY A 195 11.57 -12.37 0.18
CA GLY A 195 10.34 -12.44 0.96
C GLY A 195 9.61 -13.77 0.83
N TYR A 196 9.47 -14.30 -0.39
CA TYR A 196 8.89 -15.63 -0.62
C TYR A 196 9.73 -16.75 -0.02
N VAL A 197 11.06 -16.64 -0.06
CA VAL A 197 11.92 -17.62 0.63
C VAL A 197 11.59 -17.68 2.12
N GLY A 198 11.41 -16.52 2.78
CA GLY A 198 10.98 -16.46 4.19
C GLY A 198 9.57 -17.01 4.40
N GLY A 199 8.56 -16.42 3.75
CA GLY A 199 7.16 -16.76 3.97
C GLY A 199 6.79 -18.20 3.58
N LEU A 200 7.37 -18.74 2.51
CA LEU A 200 7.13 -20.14 2.13
C LEU A 200 7.82 -21.12 3.08
N THR A 201 8.99 -20.77 3.64
CA THR A 201 9.65 -21.58 4.67
C THR A 201 8.80 -21.65 5.94
N ALA A 202 8.13 -20.56 6.30
CA ALA A 202 7.15 -20.51 7.39
C ALA A 202 5.81 -21.23 7.05
N GLY A 203 5.64 -21.74 5.83
CA GLY A 203 4.46 -22.51 5.44
C GLY A 203 3.25 -21.67 5.03
N ALA A 204 3.46 -20.50 4.41
CA ALA A 204 2.36 -19.70 3.86
C ALA A 204 1.43 -20.53 2.98
N GLN A 205 0.12 -20.36 3.16
CA GLN A 205 -0.88 -21.15 2.43
C GLN A 205 -1.24 -20.58 1.06
N THR A 206 -1.04 -19.28 0.85
CA THR A 206 -1.41 -18.63 -0.41
C THR A 206 -0.33 -17.67 -0.90
N VAL A 207 -0.24 -17.50 -2.21
CA VAL A 207 0.62 -16.50 -2.88
C VAL A 207 -0.23 -15.69 -3.84
N MET A 208 -0.06 -14.38 -3.87
CA MET A 208 -0.75 -13.50 -4.83
C MET A 208 0.13 -13.22 -6.04
N ALA A 209 -0.36 -13.41 -7.25
CA ALA A 209 0.33 -13.01 -8.47
C ALA A 209 0.38 -11.47 -8.60
N SER A 210 1.50 -10.93 -9.08
CA SER A 210 1.72 -9.49 -9.22
C SER A 210 1.18 -8.91 -10.53
N PHE A 211 0.69 -7.67 -10.48
CA PHE A 211 0.31 -6.90 -11.67
C PHE A 211 1.47 -6.61 -12.63
N ASN A 212 2.70 -6.47 -12.14
CA ASN A 212 3.82 -6.04 -12.97
C ASN A 212 4.13 -7.03 -14.10
N SER A 213 4.73 -6.50 -15.16
CA SER A 213 5.38 -7.33 -16.18
C SER A 213 6.81 -7.67 -15.75
N TRP A 214 7.33 -8.78 -16.25
CA TRP A 214 8.76 -9.09 -16.25
C TRP A 214 9.23 -9.25 -17.70
N HIS A 215 10.12 -8.36 -18.14
CA HIS A 215 10.54 -8.24 -19.55
C HIS A 215 9.34 -8.17 -20.53
N GLY A 216 8.35 -7.34 -20.21
CA GLY A 216 7.16 -7.07 -21.03
C GLY A 216 6.02 -8.07 -20.87
N ALA A 217 6.24 -9.25 -20.28
CA ALA A 217 5.21 -10.26 -20.08
C ALA A 217 4.56 -10.14 -18.69
N LYS A 218 3.23 -10.04 -18.65
CA LYS A 218 2.47 -9.92 -17.38
C LYS A 218 2.61 -11.16 -16.51
N ASN A 219 2.94 -10.97 -15.23
CA ASN A 219 3.19 -12.05 -14.29
C ASN A 219 1.97 -12.97 -14.06
N HIS A 220 0.74 -12.43 -14.05
CA HIS A 220 -0.50 -13.21 -14.00
C HIS A 220 -0.64 -14.28 -15.10
N GLY A 221 0.02 -14.08 -16.24
CA GLY A 221 -0.01 -14.98 -17.40
C GLY A 221 1.31 -15.72 -17.62
N ASN A 222 2.26 -15.68 -16.68
CA ASN A 222 3.62 -16.20 -16.88
C ASN A 222 3.77 -17.63 -16.32
N PRO A 223 3.76 -18.69 -17.18
CA PRO A 223 3.88 -20.08 -16.72
C PRO A 223 5.23 -20.38 -16.07
N TYR A 224 6.29 -19.73 -16.55
CA TYR A 224 7.63 -19.92 -16.01
C TYR A 224 7.69 -19.49 -14.55
N LEU A 225 7.16 -18.30 -14.22
CA LEU A 225 7.18 -17.80 -12.85
C LEU A 225 6.18 -18.54 -11.95
N LEU A 226 4.90 -18.63 -12.35
CA LEU A 226 3.86 -19.14 -11.46
C LEU A 226 3.87 -20.67 -11.31
N THR A 227 4.38 -21.41 -12.28
CA THR A 227 4.43 -22.88 -12.23
C THR A 227 5.87 -23.38 -12.08
N ASP A 228 6.77 -23.07 -13.01
CA ASP A 228 8.11 -23.69 -13.00
C ASP A 228 8.94 -23.20 -11.81
N VAL A 229 8.91 -21.90 -11.51
CA VAL A 229 9.63 -21.32 -10.37
C VAL A 229 8.85 -21.55 -9.08
N LEU A 230 7.67 -20.96 -8.92
CA LEU A 230 6.94 -20.97 -7.65
C LEU A 230 6.51 -22.38 -7.22
N LYS A 231 5.74 -23.08 -8.05
CA LYS A 231 5.17 -24.39 -7.68
C LYS A 231 6.22 -25.50 -7.71
N ALA A 232 7.06 -25.55 -8.75
CA ALA A 232 7.99 -26.67 -8.94
C ALA A 232 9.34 -26.46 -8.24
N ARG A 233 10.09 -25.38 -8.54
CA ARG A 233 11.43 -25.18 -7.94
C ARG A 233 11.39 -24.76 -6.47
N MET A 234 10.51 -23.81 -6.11
CA MET A 234 10.35 -23.38 -4.71
C MET A 234 9.48 -24.35 -3.89
N GLY A 235 8.81 -25.30 -4.55
CA GLY A 235 8.02 -26.34 -3.88
C GLY A 235 6.74 -25.83 -3.24
N PHE A 236 6.19 -24.70 -3.70
CA PHE A 236 4.98 -24.12 -3.13
C PHE A 236 3.79 -25.08 -3.26
N ASP A 237 3.25 -25.50 -2.12
CA ASP A 237 2.16 -26.49 -2.02
C ASP A 237 0.79 -25.88 -1.65
N GLY A 238 0.73 -24.55 -1.55
CA GLY A 238 -0.51 -23.79 -1.40
C GLY A 238 -1.19 -23.48 -2.75
N PHE A 239 -2.06 -22.47 -2.78
CA PHE A 239 -2.69 -21.98 -4.02
C PHE A 239 -2.30 -20.54 -4.37
N VAL A 240 -2.31 -20.25 -5.68
CA VAL A 240 -2.03 -18.93 -6.25
C VAL A 240 -3.32 -18.18 -6.51
N VAL A 241 -3.51 -17.02 -5.87
CA VAL A 241 -4.62 -16.11 -6.13
C VAL A 241 -4.16 -14.98 -7.06
N GLY A 242 -5.02 -14.53 -7.96
CA GLY A 242 -4.75 -13.32 -8.75
C GLY A 242 -5.06 -12.06 -7.95
N ASP A 243 -4.33 -10.98 -8.18
CA ASP A 243 -4.75 -9.65 -7.74
C ASP A 243 -5.99 -9.13 -8.53
N TRP A 244 -6.57 -8.01 -8.08
CA TRP A 244 -7.82 -7.40 -8.55
C TRP A 244 -7.89 -7.25 -10.08
N ASN A 245 -8.63 -8.13 -10.74
CA ASN A 245 -8.73 -8.22 -12.20
C ASN A 245 -7.37 -8.30 -12.94
N GLY A 246 -6.28 -8.71 -12.27
CA GLY A 246 -4.95 -8.71 -12.88
C GLY A 246 -4.83 -9.65 -14.08
N HIS A 247 -5.65 -10.72 -14.11
CA HIS A 247 -5.76 -11.61 -15.28
C HIS A 247 -6.23 -10.88 -16.55
N GLY A 248 -7.05 -9.84 -16.41
CA GLY A 248 -7.53 -9.05 -17.54
C GLY A 248 -6.43 -8.22 -18.23
N GLN A 249 -5.25 -8.09 -17.61
CA GLN A 249 -4.11 -7.40 -18.21
C GLN A 249 -3.21 -8.33 -19.04
N VAL A 250 -3.41 -9.64 -18.95
CA VAL A 250 -2.64 -10.62 -19.72
C VAL A 250 -2.98 -10.49 -21.21
N GLU A 251 -1.97 -10.60 -22.08
CA GLU A 251 -2.17 -10.51 -23.52
C GLU A 251 -3.17 -11.57 -24.02
N GLY A 252 -4.17 -11.12 -24.78
CA GLY A 252 -5.25 -11.97 -25.29
C GLY A 252 -6.30 -12.36 -24.24
N CYS A 253 -6.27 -11.76 -23.06
CA CYS A 253 -7.29 -11.92 -22.02
C CYS A 253 -8.20 -10.67 -21.90
N SER A 254 -9.31 -10.86 -21.20
CA SER A 254 -10.15 -9.79 -20.66
C SER A 254 -10.55 -10.14 -19.23
N ASN A 255 -11.22 -9.21 -18.52
CA ASN A 255 -11.77 -9.50 -17.19
C ASN A 255 -12.77 -10.68 -17.22
N GLU A 256 -13.35 -10.97 -18.39
CA GLU A 256 -14.38 -12.00 -18.61
C GLU A 256 -13.84 -13.30 -19.20
N SER A 257 -12.57 -13.37 -19.60
CA SER A 257 -12.00 -14.58 -20.21
C SER A 257 -10.47 -14.55 -20.17
N CYS A 258 -9.85 -15.49 -19.45
CA CYS A 258 -8.39 -15.61 -19.46
C CYS A 258 -7.88 -17.05 -19.21
N PRO A 259 -7.99 -17.96 -20.20
CA PRO A 259 -7.46 -19.32 -20.09
C PRO A 259 -5.94 -19.34 -19.90
N GLN A 260 -5.23 -18.32 -20.38
CA GLN A 260 -3.78 -18.15 -20.23
C GLN A 260 -3.36 -18.10 -18.77
N ALA A 261 -4.06 -17.33 -17.92
CA ALA A 261 -3.72 -17.24 -16.49
C ALA A 261 -3.91 -18.57 -15.75
N VAL A 262 -5.01 -19.29 -16.05
CA VAL A 262 -5.25 -20.64 -15.47
C VAL A 262 -4.15 -21.60 -15.89
N ASN A 263 -3.81 -21.62 -17.18
CA ASN A 263 -2.75 -22.48 -17.70
C ASN A 263 -1.36 -22.09 -17.16
N ALA A 264 -1.13 -20.81 -16.88
CA ALA A 264 0.14 -20.31 -16.34
C ALA A 264 0.41 -20.76 -14.91
N GLY A 265 -0.61 -20.92 -14.07
CA GLY A 265 -0.32 -21.09 -12.65
C GLY A 265 -1.49 -20.80 -11.73
N LEU A 266 -2.34 -19.85 -12.14
CA LEU A 266 -3.37 -19.28 -11.31
C LEU A 266 -4.38 -20.33 -10.85
N ASP A 267 -4.68 -20.35 -9.55
CA ASP A 267 -5.64 -21.28 -8.96
C ASP A 267 -6.98 -20.59 -8.66
N VAL A 268 -6.94 -19.32 -8.23
CA VAL A 268 -8.13 -18.51 -7.91
C VAL A 268 -8.08 -17.18 -8.66
N PHE A 269 -9.11 -16.88 -9.45
CA PHE A 269 -9.31 -15.54 -10.00
C PHE A 269 -9.88 -14.59 -8.94
N MET A 270 -9.34 -13.37 -8.88
CA MET A 270 -9.98 -12.26 -8.17
C MET A 270 -10.68 -11.35 -9.19
N VAL A 271 -12.00 -11.52 -9.29
CA VAL A 271 -12.85 -10.81 -10.24
C VAL A 271 -14.05 -10.18 -9.52
N PRO A 272 -13.86 -9.05 -8.81
CA PRO A 272 -14.87 -8.46 -7.92
C PRO A 272 -15.92 -7.61 -8.67
N THR A 273 -16.04 -7.78 -9.99
CA THR A 273 -16.96 -7.01 -10.84
C THR A 273 -17.99 -7.94 -11.47
N ALA A 274 -18.98 -7.40 -12.18
CA ALA A 274 -19.96 -8.20 -12.92
C ALA A 274 -19.33 -9.18 -13.93
N ALA A 275 -18.06 -9.02 -14.27
CA ALA A 275 -17.28 -9.92 -15.12
C ALA A 275 -17.09 -11.33 -14.53
N TRP A 276 -17.33 -11.56 -13.23
CA TRP A 276 -17.15 -12.89 -12.63
C TRP A 276 -18.01 -13.96 -13.31
N LYS A 277 -19.23 -13.59 -13.71
CA LYS A 277 -20.20 -14.53 -14.29
C LYS A 277 -19.80 -14.97 -15.70
N PRO A 278 -19.54 -14.05 -16.66
CA PRO A 278 -19.02 -14.47 -17.96
C PRO A 278 -17.66 -15.16 -17.82
N LEU A 279 -16.79 -14.77 -16.88
CA LEU A 279 -15.53 -15.50 -16.61
C LEU A 279 -15.76 -16.95 -16.21
N TYR A 280 -16.72 -17.22 -15.32
CA TYR A 280 -17.11 -18.56 -14.92
C TYR A 280 -17.62 -19.38 -16.12
N GLU A 281 -18.56 -18.83 -16.89
CA GLU A 281 -19.15 -19.50 -18.07
C GLU A 281 -18.09 -19.78 -19.15
N ASN A 282 -17.23 -18.81 -19.44
CA ASN A 282 -16.13 -18.93 -20.41
C ASN A 282 -15.10 -19.96 -19.95
N THR A 283 -14.71 -19.97 -18.66
CA THR A 283 -13.76 -20.95 -18.12
C THR A 283 -14.28 -22.37 -18.29
N ILE A 284 -15.57 -22.61 -18.02
CA ILE A 284 -16.20 -23.93 -18.25
C ILE A 284 -16.15 -24.30 -19.73
N ALA A 285 -16.48 -23.37 -20.63
CA ALA A 285 -16.42 -23.61 -22.07
C ALA A 285 -15.00 -23.95 -22.54
N GLN A 286 -13.99 -23.26 -21.99
CA GLN A 286 -12.57 -23.46 -22.30
C GLN A 286 -12.02 -24.79 -21.78
N VAL A 287 -12.52 -25.27 -20.65
CA VAL A 287 -12.22 -26.64 -20.17
C VAL A 287 -12.87 -27.68 -21.10
N LYS A 288 -14.14 -27.48 -21.47
CA LYS A 288 -14.86 -28.40 -22.37
C LYS A 288 -14.26 -28.46 -23.77
N SER A 289 -13.71 -27.35 -24.28
CA SER A 289 -13.03 -27.31 -25.57
C SER A 289 -11.60 -27.86 -25.53
N GLY A 290 -11.04 -28.09 -24.34
CA GLY A 290 -9.67 -28.55 -24.14
C GLY A 290 -8.62 -27.44 -24.13
N LEU A 291 -9.01 -26.16 -24.23
CA LEU A 291 -8.09 -25.02 -24.12
C LEU A 291 -7.49 -24.91 -22.71
N ILE A 292 -8.26 -25.30 -21.69
CA ILE A 292 -7.76 -25.55 -20.34
C ILE A 292 -7.86 -27.05 -20.08
N SER A 293 -6.75 -27.70 -19.72
CA SER A 293 -6.79 -29.13 -19.44
C SER A 293 -7.54 -29.41 -18.14
N LYS A 294 -8.26 -30.54 -18.06
CA LYS A 294 -8.91 -30.97 -16.81
C LYS A 294 -7.89 -31.14 -15.68
N ALA A 295 -6.71 -31.68 -15.98
CA ALA A 295 -5.63 -31.85 -15.01
C ALA A 295 -5.20 -30.52 -14.36
N ARG A 296 -5.24 -29.40 -15.11
CA ARG A 296 -4.95 -28.07 -14.58
C ARG A 296 -6.00 -27.60 -13.57
N ILE A 297 -7.27 -27.88 -13.84
CA ILE A 297 -8.37 -27.60 -12.90
C ILE A 297 -8.25 -28.51 -11.67
N ASP A 298 -7.93 -29.79 -11.85
CA ASP A 298 -7.75 -30.73 -10.74
C ASP A 298 -6.59 -30.30 -9.82
N ASP A 299 -5.46 -29.80 -10.35
CA ASP A 299 -4.37 -29.19 -9.54
C ASP A 299 -4.85 -27.97 -8.76
N ALA A 300 -5.53 -27.02 -9.42
CA ALA A 300 -6.01 -25.81 -8.79
C ALA A 300 -7.00 -26.10 -7.65
N VAL A 301 -8.00 -26.95 -7.92
CA VAL A 301 -8.99 -27.36 -6.93
C VAL A 301 -8.33 -28.14 -5.79
N SER A 302 -7.36 -29.03 -6.07
CA SER A 302 -6.64 -29.76 -5.02
C SER A 302 -5.88 -28.83 -4.08
N ARG A 303 -5.24 -27.78 -4.60
CA ARG A 303 -4.53 -26.77 -3.80
C ARG A 303 -5.49 -25.94 -2.95
N ILE A 304 -6.61 -25.50 -3.53
CA ILE A 304 -7.66 -24.75 -2.81
C ILE A 304 -8.23 -25.61 -1.67
N LEU A 305 -8.66 -26.84 -1.98
CA LEU A 305 -9.22 -27.74 -0.97
C LEU A 305 -8.21 -28.11 0.10
N ARG A 306 -6.93 -28.30 -0.25
CA ARG A 306 -5.87 -28.55 0.72
C ARG A 306 -5.76 -27.43 1.75
N VAL A 307 -5.75 -26.18 1.30
CA VAL A 307 -5.71 -25.02 2.22
C VAL A 307 -6.96 -24.96 3.09
N LYS A 308 -8.15 -25.15 2.51
CA LYS A 308 -9.41 -25.15 3.29
C LYS A 308 -9.47 -26.26 4.34
N ILE A 309 -8.99 -27.46 4.00
CA ILE A 309 -8.91 -28.61 4.92
C ILE A 309 -7.87 -28.33 6.01
N ARG A 310 -6.68 -27.83 5.66
CA ARG A 310 -5.66 -27.42 6.65
C ARG A 310 -6.19 -26.35 7.61
N ALA A 311 -7.01 -25.42 7.12
CA ALA A 311 -7.66 -24.38 7.93
C ALA A 311 -8.88 -24.87 8.74
N GLY A 312 -9.25 -26.15 8.61
CA GLY A 312 -10.37 -26.78 9.31
C GLY A 312 -11.75 -26.23 8.91
N LEU A 313 -11.90 -25.66 7.71
CA LEU A 313 -13.15 -24.99 7.32
C LEU A 313 -14.36 -25.93 7.20
N PHE A 314 -14.13 -27.23 7.02
CA PHE A 314 -15.18 -28.25 6.96
C PHE A 314 -15.68 -28.66 8.35
N GLU A 315 -14.84 -28.50 9.38
CA GLU A 315 -15.11 -28.90 10.76
C GLU A 315 -15.50 -27.72 11.65
N LYS A 316 -15.07 -26.51 11.27
CA LYS A 316 -15.36 -25.28 12.02
C LYS A 316 -16.87 -25.02 12.09
N PRO A 317 -17.37 -24.47 13.21
CA PRO A 317 -18.74 -24.00 13.27
C PRO A 317 -18.93 -22.82 12.29
N SER A 318 -20.20 -22.52 11.98
CA SER A 318 -20.54 -21.38 11.12
C SER A 318 -19.90 -20.09 11.65
N PRO A 319 -19.56 -19.10 10.79
CA PRO A 319 -18.88 -17.88 11.21
C PRO A 319 -19.48 -17.20 12.44
N ALA A 320 -20.81 -17.17 12.60
CA ALA A 320 -21.46 -16.58 13.77
C ALA A 320 -21.23 -17.32 15.10
N LYS A 321 -20.76 -18.57 15.05
CA LYS A 321 -20.55 -19.45 16.21
C LYS A 321 -19.08 -19.75 16.50
N ARG A 322 -18.15 -19.14 15.75
CA ARG A 322 -16.71 -19.32 15.99
C ARG A 322 -16.28 -18.64 17.30
N PRO A 323 -15.24 -19.14 17.98
CA PRO A 323 -14.89 -18.70 19.34
C PRO A 323 -14.56 -17.21 19.51
N LEU A 324 -14.07 -16.53 18.47
CA LEU A 324 -13.72 -15.11 18.51
C LEU A 324 -14.75 -14.20 17.85
N SER A 325 -15.66 -14.75 17.04
CA SER A 325 -16.67 -13.97 16.33
C SER A 325 -17.52 -13.16 17.31
N GLY A 326 -17.64 -11.86 17.05
CA GLY A 326 -18.49 -10.96 17.83
C GLY A 326 -17.90 -10.51 19.17
N LYS A 327 -16.66 -10.90 19.50
CA LYS A 327 -15.91 -10.37 20.65
C LYS A 327 -15.37 -8.97 20.36
N THR A 328 -16.26 -8.00 20.25
CA THR A 328 -15.93 -6.62 19.87
C THR A 328 -15.00 -5.93 20.88
N GLU A 329 -14.89 -6.43 22.11
CA GLU A 329 -13.91 -5.98 23.09
C GLU A 329 -12.46 -6.22 22.67
N LEU A 330 -12.21 -7.11 21.70
CA LEU A 330 -10.88 -7.38 21.15
C LEU A 330 -10.49 -6.41 20.02
N ILE A 331 -11.46 -5.77 19.37
CA ILE A 331 -11.21 -4.77 18.31
C ILE A 331 -10.66 -3.51 18.96
N GLY A 332 -9.41 -3.17 18.63
CA GLY A 332 -8.79 -1.98 19.18
C GLY A 332 -8.56 -2.05 20.69
N GLN A 333 -8.41 -3.26 21.26
CA GLN A 333 -8.21 -3.39 22.70
C GLN A 333 -6.92 -2.74 23.16
N ALA A 334 -6.87 -2.31 24.43
CA ALA A 334 -5.74 -1.55 24.96
C ALA A 334 -4.39 -2.25 24.77
N SER A 335 -4.31 -3.56 24.99
CA SER A 335 -3.08 -4.34 24.80
C SER A 335 -2.62 -4.41 23.35
N HIS A 336 -3.54 -4.39 22.37
CA HIS A 336 -3.19 -4.31 20.95
C HIS A 336 -2.62 -2.93 20.61
N ARG A 337 -3.27 -1.88 21.13
CA ARG A 337 -2.82 -0.50 20.98
C ARG A 337 -1.48 -0.25 21.67
N ASP A 338 -1.19 -0.91 22.79
CA ASP A 338 0.12 -0.82 23.45
C ASP A 338 1.24 -1.36 22.55
N VAL A 339 1.00 -2.47 21.83
CA VAL A 339 1.94 -3.02 20.85
C VAL A 339 2.06 -2.09 19.63
N ALA A 340 0.95 -1.55 19.12
CA ALA A 340 1.01 -0.57 18.03
C ALA A 340 1.77 0.70 18.44
N ARG A 341 1.60 1.16 19.69
CA ARG A 341 2.33 2.29 20.25
C ARG A 341 3.82 1.98 20.41
N GLN A 342 4.18 0.76 20.78
CA GLN A 342 5.58 0.29 20.75
C GLN A 342 6.14 0.34 19.33
N ALA A 343 5.40 -0.17 18.34
CA ALA A 343 5.81 -0.13 16.95
C ALA A 343 5.97 1.31 16.44
N VAL A 344 5.11 2.24 16.87
CA VAL A 344 5.29 3.68 16.59
C VAL A 344 6.61 4.19 17.17
N ARG A 345 6.93 3.89 18.43
CA ARG A 345 8.19 4.36 19.05
C ARG A 345 9.42 3.83 18.31
N GLU A 346 9.41 2.54 17.98
CA GLU A 346 10.54 1.86 17.37
C GLU A 346 10.69 2.17 15.87
N SER A 347 9.64 2.63 15.20
CA SER A 347 9.70 3.02 13.77
C SER A 347 10.28 4.40 13.52
N LEU A 348 10.29 5.30 14.52
CA LEU A 348 10.74 6.67 14.33
C LEU A 348 12.24 6.71 14.04
N VAL A 349 12.63 7.42 12.99
CA VAL A 349 14.04 7.65 12.67
C VAL A 349 14.38 9.11 12.88
N LEU A 350 15.27 9.38 13.84
CA LEU A 350 15.79 10.72 14.08
C LEU A 350 16.82 11.08 13.01
N LEU A 351 16.44 11.94 12.07
CA LEU A 351 17.30 12.36 10.97
C LEU A 351 18.29 13.44 11.41
N LYS A 352 17.82 14.35 12.27
CA LYS A 352 18.56 15.53 12.70
C LYS A 352 18.22 15.90 14.13
N ASN A 353 19.22 16.29 14.93
CA ASN A 353 19.02 16.80 16.29
C ASN A 353 20.11 17.81 16.68
N ASN A 354 20.04 19.03 16.14
CA ASN A 354 21.04 20.05 16.41
C ASN A 354 21.00 20.48 17.87
N GLN A 355 22.20 20.74 18.41
CA GLN A 355 22.38 21.20 19.80
C GLN A 355 21.70 20.31 20.84
N HIS A 356 21.39 19.05 20.49
CA HIS A 356 20.63 18.12 21.32
C HIS A 356 19.29 18.73 21.80
N LEU A 357 18.55 19.37 20.89
CA LEU A 357 17.22 19.94 21.18
C LEU A 357 16.23 18.88 21.70
N LEU A 358 16.20 17.71 21.08
CA LEU A 358 15.45 16.56 21.57
C LEU A 358 16.31 15.72 22.55
N PRO A 359 15.71 15.15 23.62
CA PRO A 359 14.29 15.22 23.97
C PRO A 359 13.89 16.55 24.63
N LEU A 360 12.63 16.94 24.48
CA LEU A 360 12.06 18.15 25.06
C LEU A 360 11.68 17.96 26.54
N SER A 361 11.66 19.07 27.29
CA SER A 361 11.04 19.11 28.61
C SER A 361 9.51 19.15 28.47
N PRO A 362 8.76 18.26 29.16
CA PRO A 362 7.30 18.30 29.11
C PRO A 362 6.72 19.50 29.90
N LYS A 363 7.55 20.32 30.55
CA LYS A 363 7.17 21.58 31.20
C LYS A 363 7.20 22.78 30.25
N ALA A 364 7.64 22.59 29.00
CA ALA A 364 7.75 23.65 28.01
C ALA A 364 6.39 24.18 27.54
N LYS A 365 6.40 25.39 26.99
CA LYS A 365 5.32 25.95 26.17
C LYS A 365 5.52 25.50 24.73
N VAL A 366 4.72 24.54 24.29
CA VAL A 366 4.83 23.90 22.98
C VAL A 366 3.77 24.47 22.04
N LEU A 367 4.20 24.99 20.90
CA LEU A 367 3.32 25.21 19.75
C LEU A 367 3.30 23.93 18.91
N VAL A 368 2.13 23.40 18.59
CA VAL A 368 1.98 22.31 17.63
C VAL A 368 1.33 22.86 16.37
N ALA A 369 2.00 22.73 15.23
CA ALA A 369 1.58 23.31 13.96
C ALA A 369 1.67 22.29 12.82
N GLY A 370 1.27 22.70 11.61
CA GLY A 370 1.22 21.83 10.44
C GLY A 370 -0.12 21.11 10.30
N ASP A 371 -0.48 20.76 9.07
CA ASP A 371 -1.80 20.23 8.73
C ASP A 371 -2.02 18.77 9.18
N ALA A 372 -0.95 18.06 9.50
CA ALA A 372 -1.00 16.69 10.00
C ALA A 372 -1.00 16.60 11.54
N ALA A 373 -0.90 17.74 12.24
CA ALA A 373 -0.78 17.78 13.70
C ALA A 373 -1.94 17.09 14.43
N ASP A 374 -3.18 17.33 14.00
CA ASP A 374 -4.38 16.73 14.58
C ASP A 374 -5.22 16.02 13.51
N ASN A 375 -4.56 15.18 12.69
CA ASN A 375 -5.19 14.47 11.59
C ASN A 375 -4.78 12.98 11.57
N ILE A 376 -5.66 12.13 12.12
CA ILE A 376 -5.43 10.69 12.24
C ILE A 376 -5.52 9.99 10.88
N GLY A 377 -6.37 10.49 9.97
CA GLY A 377 -6.42 9.98 8.60
C GLY A 377 -5.08 10.15 7.90
N LYS A 378 -4.49 11.34 7.98
CA LYS A 378 -3.18 11.65 7.40
C LYS A 378 -2.04 10.85 8.03
N GLN A 379 -2.02 10.69 9.36
CA GLN A 379 -0.99 9.89 10.02
C GLN A 379 -1.14 8.36 9.75
N SER A 380 -2.32 7.90 9.34
CA SER A 380 -2.57 6.48 9.03
C SER A 380 -2.31 6.13 7.55
N GLY A 381 -2.44 7.10 6.65
CA GLY A 381 -2.17 6.93 5.22
C GLY A 381 -3.25 6.15 4.46
N GLY A 382 -2.88 5.61 3.29
CA GLY A 382 -3.75 4.75 2.49
C GLY A 382 -4.12 3.45 3.20
N TRP A 383 -5.08 2.73 2.64
CA TRP A 383 -5.64 1.49 3.18
C TRP A 383 -6.20 1.59 4.61
N SER A 384 -6.46 2.80 5.12
CA SER A 384 -7.02 3.01 6.45
C SER A 384 -8.51 3.30 6.35
N ILE A 385 -9.37 2.33 6.68
CA ILE A 385 -10.84 2.34 6.53
C ILE A 385 -11.26 2.40 5.05
N THR A 386 -10.91 3.49 4.37
CA THR A 386 -11.09 3.68 2.92
C THR A 386 -9.80 3.37 2.16
N TRP A 387 -9.92 3.19 0.84
CA TRP A 387 -8.79 2.82 -0.03
C TRP A 387 -7.69 3.90 -0.07
N GLN A 388 -8.02 5.12 -0.47
CA GLN A 388 -7.03 6.21 -0.57
C GLN A 388 -6.75 6.91 0.77
N GLY A 389 -7.68 6.87 1.73
CA GLY A 389 -7.54 7.50 3.04
C GLY A 389 -7.82 9.00 3.11
N THR A 390 -7.95 9.68 1.97
CA THR A 390 -8.03 11.16 1.84
C THR A 390 -9.23 11.79 2.57
N ASP A 391 -10.39 11.11 2.60
CA ASP A 391 -11.64 11.69 3.15
C ASP A 391 -11.94 11.25 4.60
N ASN A 392 -11.03 10.51 5.22
CA ASN A 392 -11.22 10.07 6.60
C ASN A 392 -11.11 11.22 7.58
N GLN A 393 -11.98 11.23 8.59
CA GLN A 393 -11.98 12.18 9.67
C GLN A 393 -11.48 11.53 10.96
N ASN A 394 -11.00 12.31 11.93
CA ASN A 394 -10.59 11.77 13.24
C ASN A 394 -11.69 10.93 13.92
N ALA A 395 -12.96 11.28 13.67
CA ALA A 395 -14.12 10.54 14.20
C ALA A 395 -14.26 9.13 13.62
N ASP A 396 -13.67 8.83 12.46
CA ASP A 396 -13.64 7.49 11.87
C ASP A 396 -12.65 6.57 12.61
N PHE A 397 -11.81 7.10 13.52
CA PHE A 397 -10.79 6.34 14.27
C PHE A 397 -11.06 6.33 15.79
N PRO A 398 -12.17 5.72 16.27
CA PRO A 398 -12.46 5.69 17.70
C PRO A 398 -11.36 4.94 18.46
N GLY A 399 -10.92 5.52 19.57
CA GLY A 399 -9.83 4.99 20.41
C GLY A 399 -8.43 5.33 19.95
N ALA A 400 -8.26 5.87 18.74
CA ALA A 400 -6.97 6.35 18.26
C ALA A 400 -6.57 7.69 18.92
N THR A 401 -5.27 8.00 18.84
CA THR A 401 -4.71 9.26 19.35
C THR A 401 -3.96 9.98 18.23
N SER A 402 -4.36 11.21 17.93
CA SER A 402 -3.58 12.08 17.04
C SER A 402 -2.25 12.48 17.69
N ILE A 403 -1.29 12.89 16.87
CA ILE A 403 0.02 13.36 17.36
C ILE A 403 -0.14 14.55 18.31
N TYR A 404 -0.98 15.54 17.98
CA TYR A 404 -1.29 16.67 18.85
C TYR A 404 -1.90 16.20 20.18
N ALA A 405 -2.89 15.31 20.16
CA ALA A 405 -3.51 14.81 21.39
C ALA A 405 -2.48 14.09 22.29
N GLY A 406 -1.56 13.32 21.69
CA GLY A 406 -0.44 12.68 22.38
C GLY A 406 0.52 13.67 23.03
N ILE A 407 0.90 14.74 22.31
CA ILE A 407 1.77 15.82 22.80
C ILE A 407 1.08 16.60 23.92
N ALA A 408 -0.16 17.04 23.70
CA ALA A 408 -0.93 17.82 24.67
C ALA A 408 -1.10 17.06 25.99
N LYS A 409 -1.36 15.75 25.93
CA LYS A 409 -1.44 14.89 27.12
C LYS A 409 -0.10 14.81 27.86
N ALA A 410 1.01 14.57 27.16
CA ALA A 410 2.34 14.46 27.78
C ALA A 410 2.77 15.77 28.49
N VAL A 411 2.53 16.90 27.83
CA VAL A 411 2.91 18.23 28.31
C VAL A 411 2.01 18.68 29.47
N SER A 412 0.68 18.56 29.33
CA SER A 412 -0.26 18.98 30.38
C SER A 412 -0.11 18.15 31.67
N ALA A 413 0.17 16.85 31.55
CA ALA A 413 0.43 15.97 32.70
C ALA A 413 1.65 16.40 33.52
N SER A 414 2.58 17.15 32.93
CA SER A 414 3.82 17.62 33.57
C SER A 414 3.80 19.11 33.92
N GLY A 415 2.68 19.81 33.72
CA GLY A 415 2.52 21.22 34.05
C GLY A 415 3.04 22.21 32.99
N GLY A 416 3.36 21.73 31.78
CA GLY A 416 3.59 22.59 30.61
C GLY A 416 2.28 22.96 29.91
N SER A 417 2.38 23.59 28.73
CA SER A 417 1.21 23.91 27.89
C SER A 417 1.48 23.59 26.43
N ALA A 418 0.54 22.94 25.74
CA ALA A 418 0.57 22.74 24.30
C ALA A 418 -0.60 23.49 23.65
N VAL A 419 -0.34 24.18 22.53
CA VAL A 419 -1.36 24.89 21.75
C VAL A 419 -1.30 24.43 20.31
N LEU A 420 -2.45 24.01 19.76
CA LEU A 420 -2.59 23.71 18.34
C LEU A 420 -2.84 25.00 17.54
N SER A 421 -2.01 25.26 16.53
CA SER A 421 -2.29 26.23 15.48
C SER A 421 -1.64 25.73 14.18
N VAL A 422 -2.47 25.21 13.28
CA VAL A 422 -2.04 24.61 12.01
C VAL A 422 -1.15 25.56 11.20
N ASP A 423 -1.48 26.85 11.17
CA ASP A 423 -0.75 27.89 10.45
C ASP A 423 0.38 28.56 11.25
N GLY A 424 0.70 28.02 12.44
CA GLY A 424 1.80 28.44 13.29
C GLY A 424 1.66 29.85 13.84
N GLN A 425 0.45 30.31 14.12
CA GLN A 425 0.20 31.58 14.82
C GLN A 425 0.39 31.38 16.31
N PHE A 426 1.00 32.37 16.93
CA PHE A 426 1.12 32.46 18.38
C PHE A 426 1.15 33.93 18.79
N ASP A 427 0.73 34.20 20.02
CA ASP A 427 0.83 35.52 20.63
C ASP A 427 2.30 35.82 20.95
N THR A 428 2.83 36.93 20.43
CA THR A 428 4.23 37.33 20.66
C THR A 428 4.54 37.61 22.13
N ALA A 429 3.55 38.02 22.93
CA ALA A 429 3.71 38.16 24.38
C ALA A 429 3.82 36.79 25.09
N ASN A 430 3.35 35.73 24.45
CA ASN A 430 3.38 34.35 24.92
C ASN A 430 4.11 33.43 23.93
N LYS A 431 5.29 33.86 23.48
CA LYS A 431 6.14 33.10 22.55
C LYS A 431 6.37 31.66 23.08
N PRO A 432 6.20 30.62 22.25
CA PRO A 432 6.47 29.24 22.64
C PRO A 432 7.97 29.01 22.83
N ASP A 433 8.31 28.07 23.71
CA ASP A 433 9.69 27.63 23.92
C ASP A 433 10.19 26.78 22.75
N VAL A 434 9.27 26.07 22.07
CA VAL A 434 9.52 25.21 20.91
C VAL A 434 8.26 25.07 20.06
N ALA A 435 8.42 24.93 18.75
CA ALA A 435 7.37 24.53 17.83
C ALA A 435 7.62 23.10 17.33
N ILE A 436 6.63 22.23 17.46
CA ILE A 436 6.58 20.92 16.82
C ILE A 436 5.69 21.05 15.59
N VAL A 437 6.27 20.93 14.39
CA VAL A 437 5.55 21.04 13.12
C VAL A 437 5.36 19.65 12.55
N VAL A 438 4.11 19.22 12.46
CA VAL A 438 3.72 17.90 11.94
C VAL A 438 3.14 18.08 10.55
N PHE A 439 3.86 17.58 9.55
CA PHE A 439 3.53 17.77 8.14
C PHE A 439 3.97 16.56 7.32
N GLY A 440 3.54 16.48 6.06
CA GLY A 440 3.76 15.26 5.31
C GLY A 440 2.98 15.14 4.01
N GLU A 441 3.13 13.99 3.37
CA GLU A 441 2.31 13.59 2.23
C GLU A 441 0.84 13.44 2.64
N GLU A 442 -0.10 13.70 1.71
CA GLU A 442 -1.49 13.29 1.89
C GLU A 442 -1.61 11.76 1.75
N PRO A 443 -2.66 11.12 2.30
CA PRO A 443 -2.92 9.70 2.06
C PRO A 443 -3.08 9.36 0.58
N TYR A 444 -2.49 8.23 0.16
CA TYR A 444 -2.62 7.64 -1.18
C TYR A 444 -2.47 6.11 -1.12
N ALA A 445 -2.94 5.41 -2.15
CA ALA A 445 -2.69 3.99 -2.36
C ALA A 445 -2.52 3.66 -3.85
N GLU A 446 -1.66 2.69 -4.16
CA GLU A 446 -1.38 2.22 -5.53
C GLU A 446 -0.87 3.34 -6.44
N GLY A 447 -1.09 3.27 -7.75
CA GLY A 447 -0.60 4.28 -8.70
C GLY A 447 -1.12 5.70 -8.48
N ASN A 448 -2.14 5.93 -7.62
CA ASN A 448 -2.49 7.30 -7.18
C ASN A 448 -1.36 7.99 -6.42
N GLY A 449 -0.44 7.21 -5.84
CA GLY A 449 0.75 7.70 -5.18
C GLY A 449 1.95 7.84 -6.11
N ASP A 450 1.90 7.46 -7.38
CA ASP A 450 3.08 7.56 -8.24
C ASP A 450 3.48 9.03 -8.46
N ILE A 451 4.78 9.31 -8.36
CA ILE A 451 5.35 10.66 -8.50
C ILE A 451 6.50 10.66 -9.50
N ASP A 452 6.70 11.77 -10.20
CA ASP A 452 7.77 11.86 -11.21
C ASP A 452 9.17 12.14 -10.61
N ASN A 453 9.21 12.57 -9.34
CA ASN A 453 10.37 13.16 -8.68
C ASN A 453 10.18 13.24 -7.16
N LEU A 454 11.28 13.16 -6.38
CA LEU A 454 11.22 13.08 -4.92
C LEU A 454 11.13 14.42 -4.18
N GLU A 455 11.09 15.57 -4.87
CA GLU A 455 10.95 16.87 -4.19
C GLU A 455 9.63 16.97 -3.44
N TYR A 456 9.71 17.08 -2.11
CA TYR A 456 8.53 17.29 -1.28
C TYR A 456 7.84 18.62 -1.63
N GLN A 457 6.52 18.59 -1.81
CA GLN A 457 5.71 19.77 -2.12
C GLN A 457 6.22 20.60 -3.31
N ARG A 458 6.73 19.92 -4.34
CA ARG A 458 7.15 20.54 -5.61
C ARG A 458 6.08 21.49 -6.15
N GLY A 459 6.47 22.75 -6.34
CA GLY A 459 5.60 23.82 -6.84
C GLY A 459 4.69 24.49 -5.79
N ASN A 460 4.48 23.89 -4.61
CA ASN A 460 3.65 24.46 -3.54
C ASN A 460 4.25 24.20 -2.15
N LYS A 461 5.35 24.90 -1.85
CA LYS A 461 6.19 24.77 -0.65
C LYS A 461 5.57 25.34 0.63
N ARG A 462 4.31 25.00 0.91
CA ARG A 462 3.53 25.56 2.03
C ARG A 462 4.15 25.22 3.40
N ASP A 463 4.62 23.99 3.59
CA ASP A 463 5.14 23.55 4.89
C ASP A 463 6.54 24.10 5.12
N LEU A 464 7.37 24.20 4.07
CA LEU A 464 8.63 24.93 4.13
C LEU A 464 8.42 26.39 4.57
N ALA A 465 7.42 27.08 4.00
CA ALA A 465 7.11 28.45 4.37
C ALA A 465 6.68 28.56 5.85
N LEU A 466 5.92 27.58 6.36
CA LEU A 466 5.57 27.49 7.79
C LEU A 466 6.81 27.30 8.68
N LEU A 467 7.70 26.37 8.33
CA LEU A 467 8.96 26.12 9.05
C LEU A 467 9.84 27.39 9.08
N GLN A 468 10.02 28.03 7.92
CA GLN A 468 10.80 29.27 7.79
C GLN A 468 10.20 30.43 8.58
N LYS A 469 8.86 30.56 8.60
CA LYS A 469 8.15 31.57 9.40
C LYS A 469 8.47 31.42 10.90
N LEU A 470 8.40 30.19 11.41
CA LEU A 470 8.69 29.90 12.83
C LEU A 470 10.16 30.12 13.17
N LYS A 471 11.06 29.64 12.30
CA LYS A 471 12.51 29.86 12.44
C LYS A 471 12.88 31.35 12.42
N ALA A 472 12.28 32.14 11.53
CA ALA A 472 12.49 33.58 11.45
C ALA A 472 11.97 34.33 12.70
N ALA A 473 10.96 33.80 13.37
CA ALA A 473 10.49 34.30 14.66
C ALA A 473 11.40 33.87 15.84
N GLY A 474 12.47 33.12 15.57
CA GLY A 474 13.42 32.62 16.56
C GLY A 474 12.83 31.60 17.50
N VAL A 475 11.83 30.82 17.05
CA VAL A 475 11.29 29.67 17.79
C VAL A 475 12.05 28.42 17.33
N PRO A 476 12.63 27.61 18.23
CA PRO A 476 13.22 26.31 17.88
C PRO A 476 12.18 25.40 17.20
N VAL A 477 12.56 24.74 16.11
CA VAL A 477 11.64 23.94 15.27
C VAL A 477 12.01 22.45 15.30
N VAL A 478 11.06 21.64 15.76
CA VAL A 478 11.09 20.17 15.64
C VAL A 478 10.12 19.76 14.54
N SER A 479 10.64 19.15 13.48
CA SER A 479 9.84 18.60 12.38
C SER A 479 9.50 17.14 12.63
N VAL A 480 8.21 16.81 12.55
CA VAL A 480 7.69 15.43 12.53
C VAL A 480 7.11 15.19 11.15
N PHE A 481 7.85 14.44 10.33
CA PHE A 481 7.54 14.26 8.92
C PHE A 481 6.85 12.92 8.67
N ILE A 482 5.61 13.00 8.18
CA ILE A 482 4.77 11.85 7.85
C ILE A 482 4.86 11.59 6.36
N SER A 483 5.29 10.40 5.96
CA SER A 483 5.47 10.07 4.55
C SER A 483 5.46 8.56 4.35
N GLY A 484 5.07 8.12 3.17
CA GLY A 484 5.14 6.72 2.77
C GLY A 484 6.51 6.31 2.22
N ARG A 485 7.47 7.23 2.16
CA ARG A 485 8.77 7.03 1.51
C ARG A 485 9.77 8.14 1.87
N PRO A 486 11.07 7.93 1.68
CA PRO A 486 12.03 9.03 1.63
C PRO A 486 11.65 10.03 0.54
N LEU A 487 11.73 11.30 0.87
CA LEU A 487 11.57 12.40 -0.09
C LEU A 487 12.75 13.36 0.05
N TRP A 488 13.07 14.07 -1.03
CA TRP A 488 14.03 15.14 -0.97
C TRP A 488 13.43 16.33 -0.21
N VAL A 489 13.98 16.56 0.98
CA VAL A 489 13.51 17.55 1.98
C VAL A 489 14.66 18.42 2.49
N ASN A 490 15.71 18.64 1.70
CA ASN A 490 16.85 19.46 2.12
C ASN A 490 16.44 20.86 2.62
N PRO A 491 15.53 21.60 1.94
CA PRO A 491 15.08 22.89 2.44
C PRO A 491 14.37 22.80 3.80
N GLU A 492 13.52 21.80 3.99
CA GLU A 492 12.79 21.57 5.24
C GLU A 492 13.75 21.12 6.36
N LEU A 493 14.76 20.30 6.05
CA LEU A 493 15.86 19.95 6.95
C LEU A 493 16.63 21.20 7.37
N ASN A 494 16.98 22.10 6.44
CA ASN A 494 17.65 23.36 6.75
C ASN A 494 16.78 24.26 7.65
N ALA A 495 15.47 24.27 7.45
CA ALA A 495 14.51 25.05 8.25
C ALA A 495 14.20 24.45 9.63
N SER A 496 14.71 23.25 9.95
CA SER A 496 14.44 22.52 11.20
C SER A 496 15.67 22.42 12.10
N ASP A 497 15.49 22.48 13.42
CA ASP A 497 16.53 22.22 14.40
C ASP A 497 16.64 20.73 14.73
N ALA A 498 15.50 20.04 14.81
CA ALA A 498 15.41 18.58 14.82
C ALA A 498 14.42 18.09 13.76
N PHE A 499 14.64 16.89 13.21
CA PHE A 499 13.81 16.32 12.16
C PHE A 499 13.65 14.81 12.38
N VAL A 500 12.40 14.36 12.44
CA VAL A 500 12.02 12.96 12.67
C VAL A 500 11.23 12.47 11.47
N ALA A 501 11.68 11.37 10.85
CA ALA A 501 10.85 10.60 9.94
C ALA A 501 9.91 9.72 10.78
N ALA A 502 8.62 10.02 10.74
CA ALA A 502 7.58 9.31 11.47
C ALA A 502 6.83 8.29 10.60
N TRP A 503 7.12 8.27 9.30
CA TRP A 503 6.48 7.40 8.32
C TRP A 503 4.96 7.58 8.30
N LEU A 504 4.19 6.48 8.32
CA LEU A 504 2.75 6.47 8.53
C LEU A 504 2.45 5.68 9.82
N PRO A 505 2.40 6.33 11.01
CA PRO A 505 2.41 5.65 12.30
C PRO A 505 1.11 4.93 12.70
N GLY A 506 0.00 5.09 11.96
CA GLY A 506 -1.27 4.42 12.31
C GLY A 506 -2.00 5.08 13.49
N THR A 507 -2.75 4.32 14.29
CA THR A 507 -3.69 4.91 15.28
C THR A 507 -3.03 5.47 16.54
N GLU A 508 -1.78 5.10 16.83
CA GLU A 508 -1.16 5.34 18.15
C GLU A 508 -0.18 6.51 18.16
N GLY A 509 -0.63 7.70 17.72
CA GLY A 509 0.20 8.91 17.62
C GLY A 509 0.83 9.37 18.95
N ALA A 510 0.32 8.89 20.09
CA ALA A 510 0.93 9.09 21.40
C ALA A 510 2.28 8.36 21.59
N GLY A 511 2.67 7.44 20.70
CA GLY A 511 4.02 6.87 20.69
C GLY A 511 5.08 7.92 20.33
N ILE A 512 4.74 8.88 19.46
CA ILE A 512 5.66 9.96 19.07
C ILE A 512 6.00 10.85 20.27
N SER A 513 5.00 11.24 21.09
CA SER A 513 5.28 12.08 22.26
C SER A 513 6.12 11.37 23.34
N GLU A 514 6.04 10.05 23.44
CA GLU A 514 6.85 9.26 24.38
C GLU A 514 8.35 9.24 24.03
N VAL A 515 8.69 9.48 22.77
CA VAL A 515 10.09 9.60 22.33
C VAL A 515 10.54 11.06 22.36
N LEU A 516 9.68 11.99 21.95
CA LEU A 516 10.04 13.41 21.86
C LEU A 516 10.23 14.10 23.21
N PHE A 517 9.62 13.60 24.28
CA PHE A 517 9.67 14.23 25.60
C PHE A 517 10.38 13.38 26.65
N THR A 518 11.04 14.07 27.58
CA THR A 518 11.51 13.48 28.83
C THR A 518 10.34 13.19 29.78
N GLN A 519 10.60 12.35 30.78
CA GLN A 519 9.76 12.24 31.96
C GLN A 519 9.78 13.56 32.77
N ALA A 520 8.84 13.72 33.70
CA ALA A 520 8.74 14.95 34.50
C ALA A 520 9.98 15.25 35.38
N ASN A 521 10.80 14.24 35.66
CA ASN A 521 12.07 14.34 36.39
C ASN A 521 13.27 14.70 35.48
N GLY A 522 13.08 14.77 34.16
CA GLY A 522 14.10 15.07 33.16
C GLY A 522 14.78 13.86 32.53
N ASP A 523 14.43 12.63 32.94
CA ASP A 523 15.01 11.42 32.36
C ASP A 523 14.39 11.12 30.98
N VAL A 524 15.18 10.52 30.08
CA VAL A 524 14.68 9.99 28.81
C VAL A 524 13.64 8.91 29.10
N GLN A 525 12.43 9.05 28.54
CA GLN A 525 11.39 8.02 28.67
C GLN A 525 11.65 6.87 27.69
N TYR A 526 11.81 7.18 26.42
CA TYR A 526 12.25 6.28 25.36
C TYR A 526 13.25 7.00 24.46
N ASP A 527 14.25 6.27 23.98
CA ASP A 527 15.20 6.76 22.98
C ASP A 527 14.75 6.33 21.57
N PHE A 528 15.27 6.98 20.53
CA PHE A 528 15.12 6.55 19.16
C PHE A 528 15.91 5.26 18.92
N THR A 529 15.23 4.23 18.44
CA THR A 529 15.84 2.96 18.03
C THR A 529 15.78 2.74 16.53
N GLY A 530 14.82 3.39 15.85
CA GLY A 530 14.58 3.21 14.44
C GLY A 530 15.79 3.61 13.59
N LYS A 531 16.04 2.82 12.55
CA LYS A 531 17.06 3.04 11.53
C LYS A 531 16.42 3.05 10.14
N LEU A 532 16.98 3.79 9.21
CA LEU A 532 16.48 3.85 7.84
C LEU A 532 16.52 2.46 7.19
N SER A 533 15.35 1.89 6.88
CA SER A 533 15.23 0.71 6.02
C SER A 533 15.20 1.08 4.52
N PHE A 534 15.28 2.37 4.23
CA PHE A 534 15.37 2.99 2.91
C PHE A 534 16.36 4.15 2.94
N SER A 535 17.20 4.25 1.92
CA SER A 535 18.18 5.31 1.78
C SER A 535 17.52 6.67 1.53
N TRP A 536 18.03 7.74 2.15
CA TRP A 536 17.45 9.08 1.99
C TRP A 536 18.11 9.84 0.83
N PRO A 537 17.35 10.39 -0.13
CA PRO A 537 17.89 11.00 -1.34
C PRO A 537 18.63 12.32 -1.07
N SER A 538 19.72 12.56 -1.79
CA SER A 538 20.51 13.80 -1.78
C SER A 538 20.03 14.86 -2.77
N THR A 539 19.39 14.42 -3.85
CA THR A 539 18.77 15.28 -4.87
C THR A 539 17.35 14.80 -5.16
N PRO A 540 16.48 15.66 -5.72
CA PRO A 540 15.12 15.24 -6.09
C PRO A 540 15.06 14.09 -7.11
N GLN A 541 16.07 13.98 -7.98
CA GLN A 541 16.13 13.00 -9.06
C GLN A 541 16.81 11.68 -8.64
N GLN A 542 17.40 11.62 -7.44
CA GLN A 542 18.02 10.41 -6.89
C GLN A 542 16.94 9.44 -6.40
N THR A 543 16.19 8.90 -7.35
CA THR A 543 14.98 8.06 -7.16
C THR A 543 15.32 6.59 -6.90
N GLN A 544 16.44 6.14 -7.46
CA GLN A 544 17.00 4.80 -7.30
C GLN A 544 18.36 4.91 -6.61
N VAL A 545 18.35 4.97 -5.28
CA VAL A 545 19.57 4.90 -4.47
C VAL A 545 19.38 3.85 -3.42
N ASN A 546 20.07 2.73 -3.57
CA ASN A 546 19.84 1.58 -2.72
C ASN A 546 21.13 1.04 -2.14
N VAL A 547 21.05 0.50 -0.93
CA VAL A 547 22.17 -0.23 -0.32
C VAL A 547 22.69 -1.30 -1.28
N HIS A 548 24.02 -1.41 -1.34
CA HIS A 548 24.79 -2.28 -2.25
C HIS A 548 24.94 -1.80 -3.70
N ASP A 549 24.36 -0.66 -4.09
CA ASP A 549 24.64 -0.05 -5.39
C ASP A 549 26.14 0.37 -5.50
N SER A 550 26.71 0.30 -6.70
CA SER A 550 28.13 0.60 -6.92
C SER A 550 28.49 2.08 -6.70
N ASP A 551 27.54 2.96 -6.96
CA ASP A 551 27.61 4.42 -6.85
C ASP A 551 26.74 4.95 -5.70
N TYR A 552 26.64 4.16 -4.63
CA TYR A 552 25.83 4.45 -3.46
C TYR A 552 26.27 5.75 -2.76
N SER A 553 25.46 6.80 -2.96
CA SER A 553 25.74 8.17 -2.49
C SER A 553 24.47 8.91 -2.00
N PRO A 554 23.71 8.33 -1.06
CA PRO A 554 22.54 9.00 -0.48
C PRO A 554 22.93 10.18 0.42
N LEU A 555 21.97 11.03 0.77
CA LEU A 555 22.14 12.04 1.83
C LEU A 555 22.33 11.36 3.19
N LEU A 556 21.43 10.42 3.49
CA LEU A 556 21.49 9.58 4.70
C LEU A 556 21.43 8.12 4.25
N PRO A 557 22.45 7.30 4.57
CA PRO A 557 22.47 5.92 4.13
C PRO A 557 21.44 5.07 4.87
N TYR A 558 21.06 3.95 4.25
CA TYR A 558 20.43 2.80 4.89
C TYR A 558 21.14 2.48 6.22
N GLY A 559 20.35 2.18 7.24
CA GLY A 559 20.82 1.96 8.60
C GLY A 559 21.13 3.25 9.38
N TYR A 560 21.01 4.44 8.78
CA TYR A 560 21.16 5.71 9.51
C TYR A 560 19.99 5.93 10.48
N GLY A 561 20.27 6.57 11.61
CA GLY A 561 19.28 7.07 12.55
C GLY A 561 20.00 7.50 13.81
N LEU A 562 19.76 8.72 14.28
CA LEU A 562 20.38 9.23 15.50
C LEU A 562 19.67 8.66 16.74
N SER A 563 20.37 8.69 17.87
CA SER A 563 19.83 8.42 19.21
C SER A 563 20.24 9.52 20.20
N TYR A 564 19.56 9.61 21.34
CA TYR A 564 19.97 10.48 22.44
C TYR A 564 21.28 10.02 23.10
N ALA A 565 21.61 8.73 22.98
CA ALA A 565 22.87 8.17 23.46
C ALA A 565 24.09 8.51 22.59
N ASP A 566 23.90 9.01 21.37
CA ASP A 566 24.99 9.37 20.44
C ASP A 566 25.81 10.55 21.01
N LYS A 567 26.96 10.24 21.64
CA LYS A 567 27.88 11.23 22.19
C LYS A 567 28.72 11.88 21.07
N ALA A 568 29.02 13.16 21.25
CA ALA A 568 29.87 13.97 20.36
C ALA A 568 31.31 13.48 20.13
N ASN A 569 31.74 12.37 20.76
CA ASN A 569 33.07 11.78 20.56
C ASN A 569 32.94 10.26 20.42
N SER A 570 33.32 9.77 19.23
CA SER A 570 33.41 8.38 18.73
C SER A 570 32.16 7.82 18.03
N THR A 571 32.33 7.56 16.73
CA THR A 571 31.48 6.80 15.77
C THR A 571 30.08 7.30 15.44
N ALA A 572 29.54 8.33 16.08
CA ALA A 572 28.26 8.92 15.66
C ALA A 572 28.35 9.50 14.22
N PRO A 573 27.30 9.36 13.39
CA PRO A 573 27.24 10.05 12.10
C PRO A 573 27.47 11.54 12.28
N ALA A 574 28.20 12.18 11.36
CA ALA A 574 28.34 13.63 11.40
C ALA A 574 26.94 14.27 11.39
N LEU A 575 26.64 15.13 12.38
CA LEU A 575 25.37 15.84 12.43
C LEU A 575 25.15 16.59 11.11
N LEU A 576 23.94 16.46 10.55
CA LEU A 576 23.56 17.13 9.32
C LEU A 576 23.81 18.64 9.40
N SER A 577 24.43 19.19 8.36
CA SER A 577 24.62 20.64 8.23
C SER A 577 23.28 21.38 8.19
N ASN A 578 23.29 22.65 8.60
CA ASN A 578 22.17 23.60 8.40
C ASN A 578 22.21 24.29 7.04
N SER A 579 23.07 23.83 6.14
CA SER A 579 23.30 24.41 4.82
C SER A 579 23.44 23.32 3.77
N LEU A 580 22.51 22.36 3.77
CA LEU A 580 22.39 21.37 2.69
C LEU A 580 22.05 22.10 1.38
N SER A 581 22.46 21.54 0.25
CA SER A 581 22.10 22.10 -1.06
C SER A 581 20.59 22.08 -1.23
N GLU A 582 20.01 23.24 -1.56
CA GLU A 582 18.61 23.41 -1.93
C GLU A 582 18.42 23.50 -3.46
N ASP A 583 19.49 23.22 -4.23
CA ASP A 583 19.38 23.11 -5.69
C ASP A 583 18.51 21.89 -6.05
N ASN A 584 17.37 22.16 -6.66
CA ASN A 584 16.43 21.14 -7.11
C ASN A 584 16.73 20.66 -8.54
N PHE A 585 17.81 21.14 -9.16
CA PHE A 585 18.28 20.82 -10.51
C PHE A 585 17.22 21.10 -11.59
N SER A 586 16.26 22.00 -11.34
CA SER A 586 15.17 22.32 -12.25
C SER A 586 15.62 22.84 -13.63
N GLU A 587 16.77 23.52 -13.71
CA GLU A 587 17.33 24.02 -14.98
C GLU A 587 17.95 22.91 -15.85
N GLN A 588 18.24 21.74 -15.28
CA GLN A 588 18.87 20.61 -15.97
C GLN A 588 17.86 19.59 -16.50
N VAL A 589 16.59 19.70 -16.11
CA VAL A 589 15.53 18.79 -16.58
C VAL A 589 15.07 19.20 -17.97
N GLN A 590 15.71 18.65 -19.00
CA GLN A 590 15.18 18.71 -20.36
C GLN A 590 13.99 17.74 -20.45
N LEU A 591 12.77 18.28 -20.40
CA LEU A 591 11.56 17.45 -20.51
C LEU A 591 11.54 16.74 -21.87
N SER A 592 11.49 15.42 -21.84
CA SER A 592 11.21 14.62 -23.02
C SER A 592 9.75 14.83 -23.44
N GLN A 593 9.47 14.67 -24.74
CA GLN A 593 8.09 14.54 -25.17
C GLN A 593 7.50 13.28 -24.53
N LYS A 594 6.34 13.38 -23.87
CA LYS A 594 5.56 12.22 -23.41
C LYS A 594 4.62 11.79 -24.54
N PRO A 595 4.94 10.76 -25.33
CA PRO A 595 4.01 10.27 -26.35
C PRO A 595 2.82 9.61 -25.65
N LEU A 596 1.62 10.15 -25.86
CA LEU A 596 0.38 9.51 -25.42
C LEU A 596 -0.11 8.51 -26.49
N PHE A 597 0.02 8.91 -27.76
CA PHE A 597 -0.26 8.09 -28.93
C PHE A 597 0.79 8.40 -30.01
N GLU A 598 1.59 7.39 -30.36
CA GLU A 598 2.54 7.46 -31.47
C GLU A 598 2.56 6.10 -32.16
N ARG A 599 1.89 6.02 -33.32
CA ARG A 599 1.52 4.79 -34.06
C ARG A 599 0.56 3.88 -33.31
N ALA A 600 0.82 3.68 -32.01
CA ALA A 600 -0.04 3.02 -31.05
C ALA A 600 -0.16 3.87 -29.78
N VAL A 601 -1.18 3.58 -28.97
CA VAL A 601 -1.29 4.14 -27.61
C VAL A 601 -0.07 3.69 -26.80
N LYS A 602 0.51 4.59 -26.01
CA LYS A 602 1.64 4.27 -25.14
C LYS A 602 1.15 4.03 -23.73
N ALA A 603 1.69 3.01 -23.07
CA ALA A 603 1.47 2.79 -21.66
C ALA A 603 1.81 4.06 -20.85
N PRO A 604 1.09 4.35 -19.75
CA PRO A 604 0.00 3.56 -19.17
C PRO A 604 -1.40 3.90 -19.76
N TRP A 605 -1.46 4.71 -20.82
CA TRP A 605 -2.72 5.13 -21.42
C TRP A 605 -3.42 3.98 -22.14
N LYS A 606 -4.76 4.01 -22.10
CA LYS A 606 -5.66 3.18 -22.90
C LYS A 606 -6.57 4.10 -23.70
N MET A 607 -6.91 3.70 -24.92
CA MET A 607 -7.85 4.45 -25.75
C MET A 607 -9.25 3.84 -25.62
N LEU A 608 -10.24 4.70 -25.36
CA LEU A 608 -11.64 4.34 -25.22
C LEU A 608 -12.51 5.19 -26.12
N ILE A 609 -13.62 4.62 -26.59
CA ILE A 609 -14.74 5.37 -27.15
C ILE A 609 -15.86 5.45 -26.11
N GLY A 610 -16.61 6.54 -26.10
CA GLY A 610 -17.71 6.69 -25.17
C GLY A 610 -18.81 7.61 -25.69
N SER A 611 -19.96 7.57 -25.01
CA SER A 611 -21.08 8.44 -25.31
C SER A 611 -21.81 8.89 -24.06
N VAL A 612 -22.44 10.05 -24.14
CA VAL A 612 -23.26 10.63 -23.08
C VAL A 612 -24.71 10.67 -23.55
N GLU A 613 -25.59 9.99 -22.82
CA GLU A 613 -27.04 9.98 -23.07
C GLU A 613 -27.78 10.36 -21.78
N GLY A 614 -28.28 11.60 -21.72
CA GLY A 614 -28.76 12.19 -20.48
C GLY A 614 -27.63 12.28 -19.45
N ASP A 615 -27.86 11.72 -18.25
CA ASP A 615 -26.86 11.66 -17.17
C ASP A 615 -25.98 10.40 -17.23
N LYS A 616 -26.15 9.53 -18.23
CA LYS A 616 -25.39 8.28 -18.36
C LYS A 616 -24.19 8.46 -19.28
N VAL A 617 -23.02 8.04 -18.81
CA VAL A 617 -21.79 7.96 -19.60
C VAL A 617 -21.46 6.49 -19.82
N SER A 618 -21.33 6.07 -21.08
CA SER A 618 -20.79 4.75 -21.45
C SER A 618 -19.37 4.89 -21.97
N MET A 619 -18.51 3.92 -21.66
CA MET A 619 -17.12 3.85 -22.13
C MET A 619 -16.75 2.42 -22.49
N GLU A 620 -16.09 2.25 -23.63
CA GLU A 620 -15.64 0.96 -24.14
C GLU A 620 -14.16 1.07 -24.54
N PRO A 621 -13.28 0.18 -24.05
CA PRO A 621 -11.91 0.12 -24.51
C PRO A 621 -11.84 -0.35 -25.97
N ILE A 622 -10.87 0.14 -26.72
CA ILE A 622 -10.64 -0.30 -28.09
C ILE A 622 -9.84 -1.60 -28.08
N ALA A 623 -10.44 -2.68 -28.57
CA ALA A 623 -9.82 -4.01 -28.61
C ALA A 623 -9.57 -4.53 -30.05
N SER A 624 -9.96 -3.78 -31.08
CA SER A 624 -9.95 -4.21 -32.48
C SER A 624 -9.61 -3.06 -33.44
N SER A 625 -9.22 -3.39 -34.68
CA SER A 625 -8.95 -2.40 -35.74
C SER A 625 -10.20 -1.58 -36.14
N VAL A 626 -11.40 -2.05 -35.79
CA VAL A 626 -12.67 -1.30 -35.87
C VAL A 626 -13.46 -1.56 -34.60
N GLN A 627 -13.75 -0.51 -33.84
CA GLN A 627 -14.59 -0.54 -32.65
C GLN A 627 -15.73 0.47 -32.80
N SER A 628 -16.94 0.09 -32.40
CA SER A 628 -18.13 0.95 -32.53
C SER A 628 -19.05 0.77 -31.34
N ASN A 629 -19.62 1.88 -30.88
CA ASN A 629 -20.81 1.89 -30.04
C ASN A 629 -21.96 2.60 -30.78
N ASP A 630 -23.07 2.90 -30.09
CA ASP A 630 -24.26 3.51 -30.68
C ASP A 630 -24.06 4.94 -31.21
N VAL A 631 -22.92 5.59 -30.94
CA VAL A 631 -22.66 7.01 -31.26
C VAL A 631 -21.34 7.22 -32.01
N VAL A 632 -20.30 6.48 -31.64
CA VAL A 632 -18.92 6.62 -32.09
C VAL A 632 -18.48 5.34 -32.78
N THR A 633 -17.86 5.48 -33.94
CA THR A 633 -17.08 4.42 -34.59
C THR A 633 -15.64 4.89 -34.73
N ILE A 634 -14.70 4.06 -34.31
CA ILE A 634 -13.26 4.29 -34.49
C ILE A 634 -12.67 3.15 -35.32
N LYS A 635 -11.82 3.51 -36.29
CA LYS A 635 -11.13 2.56 -37.17
C LYS A 635 -9.66 2.92 -37.33
N THR A 636 -8.77 1.93 -37.34
CA THR A 636 -7.37 2.12 -37.69
C THR A 636 -7.21 2.37 -39.20
N PHE A 637 -6.31 3.27 -39.57
CA PHE A 637 -5.96 3.50 -40.97
C PHE A 637 -4.49 3.94 -41.10
N ASP A 638 -3.97 3.84 -42.32
CA ASP A 638 -2.57 4.13 -42.64
C ASP A 638 -2.43 5.59 -43.05
N LYS A 639 -1.64 6.36 -42.29
CA LYS A 639 -1.24 7.72 -42.63
C LYS A 639 0.18 7.75 -43.16
N GLN A 640 1.15 7.19 -42.43
CA GLN A 640 2.54 7.07 -42.86
C GLN A 640 3.01 5.62 -42.86
N VAL A 641 2.66 4.88 -41.81
CA VAL A 641 2.91 3.43 -41.71
C VAL A 641 1.61 2.70 -41.37
N GLN A 642 1.63 1.37 -41.43
CA GLN A 642 0.44 0.56 -41.18
C GLN A 642 -0.18 0.86 -39.80
N GLU A 643 -1.49 1.15 -39.80
CA GLU A 643 -2.35 1.37 -38.62
C GLU A 643 -1.90 2.48 -37.65
N ASP A 644 -1.11 3.45 -38.11
CA ASP A 644 -0.53 4.51 -37.29
C ASP A 644 -1.50 5.66 -36.94
N ALA A 645 -2.71 5.65 -37.49
CA ALA A 645 -3.72 6.68 -37.26
C ALA A 645 -5.10 6.08 -36.92
N ARG A 646 -5.99 6.93 -36.39
CA ARG A 646 -7.37 6.58 -36.04
C ARG A 646 -8.34 7.48 -36.77
N HIS A 647 -9.27 6.88 -37.51
CA HIS A 647 -10.41 7.55 -38.11
C HIS A 647 -11.57 7.44 -37.12
N VAL A 648 -12.14 8.56 -36.72
CA VAL A 648 -13.27 8.61 -35.80
C VAL A 648 -14.48 9.19 -36.53
N SER A 649 -15.61 8.48 -36.47
CA SER A 649 -16.88 8.92 -37.04
C SER A 649 -17.92 9.01 -35.93
N PHE A 650 -18.61 10.16 -35.86
CA PHE A 650 -19.71 10.41 -34.94
C PHE A 650 -21.01 10.44 -35.75
N ASN A 651 -22.03 9.70 -35.31
CA ASN A 651 -23.31 9.66 -36.04
C ASN A 651 -24.27 10.81 -35.68
N GLY A 652 -23.90 11.64 -34.70
CA GLY A 652 -24.67 12.81 -34.27
C GLY A 652 -25.90 12.53 -33.41
N LYS A 653 -26.15 11.27 -33.00
CA LYS A 653 -27.32 10.92 -32.17
C LYS A 653 -27.20 11.39 -30.72
N ALA A 654 -25.99 11.48 -30.20
CA ALA A 654 -25.67 11.98 -28.85
C ALA A 654 -24.23 12.52 -28.80
N LEU A 655 -23.82 13.06 -27.65
CA LEU A 655 -22.43 13.49 -27.45
C LEU A 655 -21.53 12.25 -27.38
N GLY A 656 -20.65 12.08 -28.36
CA GLY A 656 -19.64 11.04 -28.39
C GLY A 656 -18.26 11.59 -28.09
N PHE A 657 -17.37 10.77 -27.52
CA PHE A 657 -15.98 11.13 -27.27
C PHE A 657 -15.02 9.96 -27.51
N VAL A 658 -13.75 10.32 -27.74
CA VAL A 658 -12.61 9.40 -27.66
C VAL A 658 -11.70 9.92 -26.57
N SER A 659 -11.23 9.04 -25.69
CA SER A 659 -10.37 9.42 -24.55
C SER A 659 -9.13 8.55 -24.48
N LEU A 660 -8.05 9.13 -23.95
CA LEU A 660 -6.88 8.41 -23.48
C LEU A 660 -6.91 8.48 -21.95
N GLN A 661 -6.97 7.33 -21.29
CA GLN A 661 -7.09 7.24 -19.83
C GLN A 661 -6.04 6.28 -19.28
N GLY A 662 -5.35 6.68 -18.22
CA GLY A 662 -4.55 5.77 -17.38
C GLY A 662 -5.45 5.06 -16.37
N ASN A 663 -4.94 3.97 -15.77
CA ASN A 663 -5.63 3.35 -14.64
C ASN A 663 -5.57 4.25 -13.39
N PHE A 664 -4.52 5.06 -13.28
CA PHE A 664 -4.24 5.95 -12.17
C PHE A 664 -3.93 7.38 -12.67
N PRO A 665 -4.00 8.39 -11.79
CA PRO A 665 -3.50 9.74 -12.07
C PRO A 665 -2.01 9.72 -12.44
N GLU A 666 -1.63 10.46 -13.48
CA GLU A 666 -0.23 10.65 -13.87
C GLU A 666 0.31 11.97 -13.32
N ASP A 667 1.53 11.96 -12.76
CA ASP A 667 2.19 13.19 -12.34
C ASP A 667 2.69 14.00 -13.55
N LEU A 668 2.00 15.10 -13.85
CA LEU A 668 2.33 16.01 -14.94
C LEU A 668 2.83 17.39 -14.45
N ARG A 669 3.22 17.50 -13.18
CA ARG A 669 3.64 18.79 -12.58
C ARG A 669 4.84 19.39 -13.31
N ALA A 670 5.79 18.59 -13.76
CA ALA A 670 6.93 19.08 -14.53
C ALA A 670 6.49 19.72 -15.86
N TYR A 671 5.59 19.06 -16.59
CA TYR A 671 5.04 19.59 -17.85
C TYR A 671 4.27 20.89 -17.62
N LEU A 672 3.51 20.99 -16.54
CA LEU A 672 2.80 22.21 -16.15
C LEU A 672 3.77 23.36 -15.83
N ALA A 673 4.82 23.09 -15.05
CA ALA A 673 5.83 24.08 -14.67
C ALA A 673 6.58 24.63 -15.90
N SER A 674 6.89 23.78 -16.88
CA SER A 674 7.52 24.18 -18.13
C SER A 674 6.55 24.75 -19.17
N LYS A 675 5.27 24.99 -18.82
CA LYS A 675 4.23 25.49 -19.72
C LYS A 675 4.10 24.67 -21.01
N SER A 676 4.22 23.35 -20.87
CA SER A 676 4.13 22.41 -21.98
C SER A 676 2.72 22.43 -22.58
N VAL A 677 2.61 21.91 -23.81
CA VAL A 677 1.33 21.82 -24.53
C VAL A 677 1.01 20.37 -24.88
N LEU A 678 -0.27 20.00 -24.81
CA LEU A 678 -0.76 18.79 -25.46
C LEU A 678 -0.86 19.05 -26.97
N SER A 679 -0.08 18.32 -27.76
CA SER A 679 -0.10 18.43 -29.23
C SER A 679 -0.80 17.22 -29.84
N ILE A 680 -1.76 17.47 -30.75
CA ILE A 680 -2.47 16.44 -31.50
C ILE A 680 -2.60 16.84 -32.96
N GLN A 681 -2.35 15.89 -33.88
CA GLN A 681 -2.59 16.10 -35.31
C GLN A 681 -3.99 15.58 -35.68
N LEU A 682 -4.90 16.50 -35.97
CA LEU A 682 -6.28 16.21 -36.34
C LEU A 682 -6.56 16.63 -37.78
N LYS A 683 -7.32 15.80 -38.52
CA LYS A 683 -7.92 16.16 -39.81
C LYS A 683 -9.43 16.00 -39.66
N VAL A 684 -10.16 17.11 -39.74
CA VAL A 684 -11.63 17.09 -39.75
C VAL A 684 -12.08 16.91 -41.20
N GLY A 685 -12.91 15.88 -41.41
CA GLY A 685 -13.41 15.47 -42.72
C GLY A 685 -14.72 16.14 -43.11
#